data_AF-A0A0H2L613-F1
#
_entry.id   AF-A0A0H2L613-F1
#
_cell.length_a   1.000
_cell.length_b   1.000
_cell.length_c   1.000
_cell.angle_alpha   90.00
_cell.angle_beta   90.00
_cell.angle_gamma   90.00
#
_symmetry.space_group_name_H-M   'P 1'
#
loop_
_entity.id
_entity.type
_entity.pdbx_description
1 polymer ?
#
loop_
_entity_poly.entity_id
_entity_poly.type
_entity_poly.pdbx_seq_one_letter_code
_entity_poly.pdbx_strand_id
1 'polypeptide(L)'
;MTDAQAIHELAQAGLAEPVADESFDRFARLVRRQLGVPSALVTLVLDDEAVLPGALGLPEPYQSERRTPLSHTFCQFVTSDARPLVVEDARVVPHLASLRAVDDIGVVSYAGFPIFDPHGKAVGSLCAFDGRPRPWSDEDLATLADLASACTSELRLRLARARAKRMQRVALAANRRSRLLLELSESFAAATSVRDVAERLSAVGTGIGARYAGLAVLDASGTRLEYTTLDHLEPGVPASFRRMRVDAERGASIAARTREPLFFHDHAQYAARLPEAAALIAADDVEARAFLPVLAGERLLGVVTLAWEAAREFDDDAVQTKTAIASYVAHALDRVRLLEERHRVATTLQAAMLTELPSVRNAELAATYASATRTDQVGGDWYDAVVLDDDACVLMIGDVTGHDMRAAAQMGQLRSMLRTFAWCQDEPPAVLLRLLDRANRGLALHSSGTAVVVRLDRTPHGFEVTWSNAGHPAPLVLRADGSVETLDAPADLMLGVLPGTTRHDHRAHLAHGDTLLLYTDGLVERRGTSYAERLAAVRAALAEHTATTTSALPDALVRRLVSDQRDDVALLALRVRHTVARPPGPGRPSVLTRQVEHVSSAIGPARRWVDDVLESCDVAPSVRRIAMLLTSEVLTNAVQHGAAPVEAELEVGHRVLRVAVRDGSAVLPRLRSPRPDETGGRGVQFLERCASRWGVDALDGAPGKTVWFELDLDD
;
A
#
# COMPACT_ATOMS: atom_id res chain seq x y z
N MET A 1 -61.00 20.50 -9.79
CA MET A 1 -60.26 19.74 -8.77
C MET A 1 -58.82 20.25 -8.72
N THR A 2 -58.29 20.38 -7.51
CA THR A 2 -56.92 20.86 -7.25
C THR A 2 -55.91 19.85 -7.82
N ASP A 3 -54.75 20.31 -8.30
CA ASP A 3 -53.75 19.39 -8.88
C ASP A 3 -53.06 18.60 -7.76
N ALA A 4 -52.65 17.36 -8.02
CA ALA A 4 -51.82 16.58 -7.10
C ALA A 4 -50.52 17.34 -6.74
N GLN A 5 -49.96 18.10 -7.69
CA GLN A 5 -48.80 18.96 -7.43
C GLN A 5 -49.13 20.09 -6.44
N ALA A 6 -50.27 20.76 -6.60
CA ALA A 6 -50.68 21.86 -5.73
C ALA A 6 -51.01 21.36 -4.30
N ILE A 7 -51.67 20.20 -4.19
CA ILE A 7 -51.92 19.53 -2.90
C ILE A 7 -50.59 19.18 -2.21
N HIS A 8 -49.63 18.63 -2.96
CA HIS A 8 -48.31 18.31 -2.42
C HIS A 8 -47.57 19.56 -1.91
N GLU A 9 -47.65 20.68 -2.64
CA GLU A 9 -47.04 21.95 -2.22
C GLU A 9 -47.71 22.53 -0.96
N LEU A 10 -49.03 22.46 -0.85
CA LEU A 10 -49.77 22.84 0.36
C LEU A 10 -49.37 21.98 1.56
N ALA A 11 -49.27 20.66 1.38
CA ALA A 11 -48.83 19.74 2.42
C ALA A 11 -47.39 20.05 2.90
N GLN A 12 -46.48 20.32 1.97
CA GLN A 12 -45.09 20.71 2.30
C GLN A 12 -45.00 22.05 3.05
N ALA A 13 -45.98 22.93 2.89
CA ALA A 13 -46.08 24.18 3.63
C ALA A 13 -46.84 24.05 4.96
N GLY A 14 -47.34 22.85 5.31
CA GLY A 14 -48.14 22.61 6.51
C GLY A 14 -49.56 23.16 6.42
N LEU A 15 -50.10 23.32 5.20
CA LEU A 15 -51.43 23.92 4.94
C LEU A 15 -52.48 22.91 4.48
N ALA A 16 -52.11 21.63 4.29
CA ALA A 16 -53.05 20.57 3.98
C ALA A 16 -53.61 19.87 5.24
N GLU A 17 -53.15 20.26 6.43
CA GLU A 17 -53.66 19.74 7.70
C GLU A 17 -54.79 20.64 8.23
N PRO A 18 -55.80 20.09 8.92
CA PRO A 18 -56.95 20.84 9.43
C PRO A 18 -56.60 21.59 10.73
N VAL A 19 -55.63 22.47 10.68
CA VAL A 19 -55.16 23.22 11.86
C VAL A 19 -55.44 24.70 11.65
N ALA A 20 -55.88 25.36 12.72
CA ALA A 20 -56.08 26.80 12.70
C ALA A 20 -54.75 27.52 12.42
N ASP A 21 -54.77 28.48 11.52
CA ASP A 21 -53.63 29.30 11.19
C ASP A 21 -53.91 30.78 11.42
N GLU A 22 -53.12 31.40 12.29
CA GLU A 22 -53.34 32.78 12.75
C GLU A 22 -53.29 33.83 11.62
N SER A 23 -52.52 33.62 10.54
CA SER A 23 -52.54 34.54 9.38
C SER A 23 -53.87 34.42 8.64
N PHE A 24 -54.39 33.20 8.46
CA PHE A 24 -55.62 32.96 7.71
C PHE A 24 -56.88 33.26 8.54
N ASP A 25 -56.88 32.98 9.85
CA ASP A 25 -57.91 33.43 10.79
C ASP A 25 -57.99 34.97 10.87
N ARG A 26 -56.90 35.68 10.61
CA ARG A 26 -56.91 37.15 10.50
C ARG A 26 -57.69 37.63 9.28
N PHE A 27 -57.53 36.97 8.11
CA PHE A 27 -58.34 37.29 6.94
C PHE A 27 -59.83 37.03 7.18
N ALA A 28 -60.18 35.91 7.82
CA ALA A 28 -61.55 35.64 8.25
C ALA A 28 -62.09 36.74 9.19
N ARG A 29 -61.29 37.22 10.17
CA ARG A 29 -61.69 38.35 11.03
C ARG A 29 -61.92 39.64 10.26
N LEU A 30 -61.01 39.96 9.34
CA LEU A 30 -61.10 41.17 8.52
C LEU A 30 -62.36 41.14 7.66
N VAL A 31 -62.64 40.02 7.00
CA VAL A 31 -63.87 39.84 6.21
C VAL A 31 -65.12 40.04 7.07
N ARG A 32 -65.21 39.38 8.24
CA ARG A 32 -66.35 39.56 9.16
C ARG A 32 -66.53 41.00 9.60
N ARG A 33 -65.42 41.69 9.92
CA ARG A 33 -65.46 43.07 10.42
C ARG A 33 -65.84 44.07 9.35
N GLN A 34 -65.29 43.93 8.14
CA GLN A 34 -65.50 44.90 7.05
C GLN A 34 -66.86 44.71 6.39
N LEU A 35 -67.28 43.46 6.17
CA LEU A 35 -68.55 43.17 5.50
C LEU A 35 -69.70 43.01 6.50
N GLY A 36 -69.45 42.98 7.81
CA GLY A 36 -70.49 42.80 8.82
C GLY A 36 -71.21 41.44 8.75
N VAL A 37 -70.53 40.38 8.30
CA VAL A 37 -71.09 39.02 8.21
C VAL A 37 -70.84 38.20 9.48
N PRO A 38 -71.76 37.26 9.82
CA PRO A 38 -71.56 36.39 10.96
C PRO A 38 -70.42 35.40 10.75
N SER A 39 -70.12 35.00 9.50
CA SER A 39 -69.17 33.93 9.21
C SER A 39 -68.27 34.24 8.01
N ALA A 40 -67.00 33.87 8.11
CA ALA A 40 -66.03 34.00 7.01
C ALA A 40 -64.94 32.94 7.11
N LEU A 41 -64.49 32.44 5.95
CA LEU A 41 -63.53 31.34 5.85
C LEU A 41 -62.42 31.66 4.85
N VAL A 42 -61.23 31.17 5.14
CA VAL A 42 -60.20 30.84 4.15
C VAL A 42 -60.21 29.32 4.00
N THR A 43 -60.59 28.86 2.83
CA THR A 43 -60.71 27.44 2.51
C THR A 43 -59.64 27.04 1.50
N LEU A 44 -58.95 25.93 1.73
CA LEU A 44 -58.12 25.27 0.72
C LEU A 44 -58.78 23.93 0.35
N VAL A 45 -58.99 23.70 -0.93
CA VAL A 45 -59.72 22.53 -1.45
C VAL A 45 -58.71 21.44 -1.80
N LEU A 46 -58.81 20.30 -1.14
CA LEU A 46 -58.02 19.09 -1.42
C LEU A 46 -58.84 18.12 -2.29
N ASP A 47 -58.48 16.84 -2.33
CA ASP A 47 -59.09 15.86 -3.23
C ASP A 47 -60.54 15.49 -2.84
N ASP A 48 -60.80 15.19 -1.57
CA ASP A 48 -62.10 14.72 -1.06
C ASP A 48 -62.69 15.61 0.06
N GLU A 49 -61.90 16.57 0.55
CA GLU A 49 -62.28 17.50 1.60
C GLU A 49 -61.72 18.91 1.37
N ALA A 50 -62.24 19.84 2.16
CA ALA A 50 -61.74 21.21 2.25
C ALA A 50 -61.22 21.47 3.66
N VAL A 51 -59.95 21.89 3.75
CA VAL A 51 -59.34 22.30 5.01
C VAL A 51 -59.50 23.81 5.20
N LEU A 52 -59.64 24.23 6.46
CA LEU A 52 -60.06 25.57 6.85
C LEU A 52 -58.99 26.25 7.71
N PRO A 53 -57.82 26.62 7.14
CA PRO A 53 -56.76 27.29 7.88
C PRO A 53 -57.23 28.62 8.48
N GLY A 54 -58.24 29.27 7.86
CA GLY A 54 -58.96 30.40 8.44
C GLY A 54 -60.44 30.09 8.54
N ALA A 55 -61.03 30.15 9.73
CA ALA A 55 -62.46 29.91 9.91
C ALA A 55 -63.00 30.61 11.15
N LEU A 56 -64.06 31.41 10.95
CA LEU A 56 -64.77 32.05 12.03
C LEU A 56 -66.27 32.06 11.80
N GLY A 57 -67.01 31.80 12.88
CA GLY A 57 -68.47 31.82 12.87
C GLY A 57 -69.08 30.54 12.31
N LEU A 58 -68.33 29.43 12.29
CA LEU A 58 -68.88 28.12 11.96
C LEU A 58 -69.57 27.49 13.18
N PRO A 59 -70.62 26.67 12.97
CA PRO A 59 -71.11 25.79 14.01
C PRO A 59 -70.10 24.66 14.30
N GLU A 60 -70.22 24.07 15.48
CA GLU A 60 -69.50 22.83 15.80
C GLU A 60 -70.09 21.65 15.00
N PRO A 61 -69.26 20.67 14.59
CA PRO A 61 -67.84 20.53 14.93
C PRO A 61 -66.88 21.27 13.97
N TYR A 62 -67.38 21.86 12.88
CA TYR A 62 -66.53 22.40 11.80
C TYR A 62 -65.57 23.53 12.24
N GLN A 63 -65.97 24.32 13.25
CA GLN A 63 -65.13 25.37 13.81
C GLN A 63 -63.90 24.81 14.55
N SER A 64 -64.05 23.70 15.27
CA SER A 64 -62.96 23.05 15.99
C SER A 64 -62.18 22.09 15.10
N GLU A 65 -62.86 21.33 14.25
CA GLU A 65 -62.25 20.35 13.34
C GLU A 65 -61.52 20.98 12.15
N ARG A 66 -61.82 22.24 11.78
CA ARG A 66 -61.17 22.97 10.67
C ARG A 66 -61.12 22.22 9.34
N ARG A 67 -62.14 21.39 9.09
CA ARG A 67 -62.33 20.67 7.83
C ARG A 67 -63.82 20.54 7.52
N THR A 68 -64.13 20.39 6.24
CA THR A 68 -65.49 20.08 5.75
C THR A 68 -65.42 19.12 4.57
N PRO A 69 -66.33 18.14 4.46
CA PRO A 69 -66.48 17.37 3.22
C PRO A 69 -66.84 18.31 2.05
N LEU A 70 -66.49 17.95 0.82
CA LEU A 70 -66.82 18.80 -0.34
C LEU A 70 -68.33 19.03 -0.49
N SER A 71 -69.20 18.12 -0.04
CA SER A 71 -70.65 18.32 -0.04
C SER A 71 -71.15 19.44 0.89
N HIS A 72 -70.28 19.97 1.76
CA HIS A 72 -70.58 21.00 2.76
C HIS A 72 -69.89 22.34 2.44
N THR A 73 -69.34 22.53 1.23
CA THR A 73 -68.64 23.77 0.89
C THR A 73 -69.02 24.32 -0.48
N PHE A 74 -69.38 25.60 -0.53
CA PHE A 74 -69.56 26.33 -1.80
C PHE A 74 -68.20 26.74 -2.41
N CYS A 75 -67.14 26.77 -1.59
CA CYS A 75 -65.78 27.13 -2.00
C CYS A 75 -65.23 26.20 -3.10
N GLN A 76 -65.75 24.96 -3.20
CA GLN A 76 -65.36 24.05 -4.29
C GLN A 76 -65.69 24.63 -5.68
N PHE A 77 -66.78 25.39 -5.82
CA PHE A 77 -67.17 25.99 -7.10
C PHE A 77 -66.33 27.21 -7.45
N VAL A 78 -65.98 28.02 -6.44
CA VAL A 78 -65.04 29.13 -6.59
C VAL A 78 -63.68 28.62 -7.06
N THR A 79 -63.21 27.52 -6.47
CA THR A 79 -61.96 26.86 -6.84
C THR A 79 -62.05 26.17 -8.21
N SER A 80 -63.15 25.47 -8.52
CA SER A 80 -63.30 24.77 -9.80
C SER A 80 -63.39 25.72 -10.99
N ASP A 81 -64.12 26.82 -10.83
CA ASP A 81 -64.38 27.76 -11.90
C ASP A 81 -63.35 28.89 -11.96
N ALA A 82 -62.48 28.99 -10.95
CA ALA A 82 -61.47 30.04 -10.78
C ALA A 82 -62.04 31.47 -10.92
N ARG A 83 -63.30 31.66 -10.50
CA ARG A 83 -64.03 32.93 -10.56
C ARG A 83 -64.84 33.14 -9.28
N PRO A 84 -65.19 34.40 -8.94
CA PRO A 84 -66.02 34.66 -7.77
C PRO A 84 -67.41 34.01 -7.90
N LEU A 85 -67.93 33.49 -6.80
CA LEU A 85 -69.32 33.03 -6.67
C LEU A 85 -70.05 33.95 -5.70
N VAL A 86 -71.09 34.61 -6.17
CA VAL A 86 -71.91 35.56 -5.40
C VAL A 86 -73.35 35.12 -5.46
N VAL A 87 -73.95 34.93 -4.29
CA VAL A 87 -75.28 34.34 -4.10
C VAL A 87 -75.98 35.08 -2.98
N GLU A 88 -77.14 35.67 -3.28
CA GLU A 88 -77.94 36.38 -2.28
C GLU A 88 -78.80 35.43 -1.44
N ASP A 89 -79.33 34.36 -2.06
CA ASP A 89 -80.05 33.28 -1.40
C ASP A 89 -79.80 31.94 -2.13
N ALA A 90 -79.05 31.04 -1.50
CA ALA A 90 -78.66 29.76 -2.07
C ALA A 90 -79.83 28.79 -2.22
N ARG A 91 -80.93 28.99 -1.48
CA ARG A 91 -82.11 28.11 -1.50
C ARG A 91 -82.89 28.23 -2.81
N VAL A 92 -82.72 29.33 -3.53
CA VAL A 92 -83.34 29.54 -4.85
C VAL A 92 -82.43 29.14 -6.02
N VAL A 93 -81.18 28.73 -5.74
CA VAL A 93 -80.22 28.27 -6.75
C VAL A 93 -80.18 26.74 -6.72
N PRO A 94 -80.75 26.03 -7.72
CA PRO A 94 -81.06 24.60 -7.61
C PRO A 94 -79.89 23.68 -7.22
N HIS A 95 -78.68 23.93 -7.72
CA HIS A 95 -77.50 23.10 -7.44
C HIS A 95 -76.82 23.44 -6.11
N LEU A 96 -77.05 24.64 -5.55
CA LEU A 96 -76.54 25.04 -4.23
C LEU A 96 -77.52 24.65 -3.12
N ALA A 97 -78.82 24.74 -3.39
CA ALA A 97 -79.88 24.35 -2.47
C ALA A 97 -79.82 22.86 -2.07
N SER A 98 -79.25 22.00 -2.92
CA SER A 98 -79.07 20.58 -2.65
C SER A 98 -77.83 20.25 -1.80
N LEU A 99 -76.98 21.23 -1.48
CA LEU A 99 -75.78 20.99 -0.68
C LEU A 99 -76.07 21.04 0.82
N ARG A 100 -75.38 20.18 1.57
CA ARG A 100 -75.45 20.11 3.02
C ARG A 100 -74.96 21.38 3.72
N ALA A 101 -74.20 22.23 3.01
CA ALA A 101 -73.80 23.54 3.52
C ALA A 101 -75.01 24.43 3.90
N VAL A 102 -76.14 24.31 3.21
CA VAL A 102 -77.35 25.09 3.50
C VAL A 102 -78.01 24.61 4.79
N ASP A 103 -78.17 23.30 4.95
CA ASP A 103 -78.90 22.70 6.08
C ASP A 103 -78.05 22.56 7.35
N ASP A 104 -76.79 22.10 7.21
CA ASP A 104 -75.95 21.70 8.34
C ASP A 104 -75.03 22.85 8.83
N ILE A 105 -74.65 23.77 7.94
CA ILE A 105 -73.81 24.94 8.28
C ILE A 105 -74.63 26.24 8.29
N GLY A 106 -75.77 26.27 7.59
CA GLY A 106 -76.62 27.46 7.50
C GLY A 106 -76.14 28.48 6.48
N VAL A 107 -75.51 28.06 5.37
CA VAL A 107 -75.04 28.98 4.33
C VAL A 107 -76.22 29.39 3.42
N VAL A 108 -76.76 30.60 3.62
CA VAL A 108 -77.88 31.14 2.82
C VAL A 108 -77.42 32.19 1.83
N SER A 109 -76.76 33.26 2.26
CA SER A 109 -76.07 34.19 1.36
C SER A 109 -74.58 33.88 1.35
N TYR A 110 -73.92 33.95 0.20
CA TYR A 110 -72.51 33.59 0.05
C TYR A 110 -71.82 34.50 -0.97
N ALA A 111 -70.66 35.01 -0.62
CA ALA A 111 -69.72 35.62 -1.57
C ALA A 111 -68.34 34.98 -1.35
N GLY A 112 -67.75 34.41 -2.38
CA GLY A 112 -66.45 33.76 -2.33
C GLY A 112 -65.58 34.15 -3.50
N PHE A 113 -64.32 34.48 -3.23
CA PHE A 113 -63.31 34.85 -4.23
C PHE A 113 -62.16 33.85 -4.23
N PRO A 114 -61.66 33.46 -5.42
CA PRO A 114 -60.63 32.44 -5.54
C PRO A 114 -59.30 32.90 -4.94
N ILE A 115 -58.61 31.95 -4.32
CA ILE A 115 -57.24 32.09 -3.86
C ILE A 115 -56.34 31.28 -4.79
N PHE A 116 -55.27 31.90 -5.27
CA PHE A 116 -54.41 31.31 -6.29
C PHE A 116 -53.04 30.86 -5.75
N ASP A 117 -52.54 29.76 -6.29
CA ASP A 117 -51.16 29.34 -6.09
C ASP A 117 -50.17 30.22 -6.89
N PRO A 118 -48.84 29.99 -6.79
CA PRO A 118 -47.83 30.73 -7.55
C PRO A 118 -47.92 30.55 -9.08
N HIS A 119 -48.58 29.49 -9.55
CA HIS A 119 -48.78 29.18 -10.96
C HIS A 119 -50.07 29.78 -11.53
N GLY A 120 -50.87 30.46 -10.70
CA GLY A 120 -52.12 31.08 -11.10
C GLY A 120 -53.31 30.11 -11.10
N LYS A 121 -53.16 28.92 -10.52
CA LYS A 121 -54.27 27.96 -10.35
C LYS A 121 -55.03 28.27 -9.06
N ALA A 122 -56.37 28.27 -9.13
CA ALA A 122 -57.19 28.40 -7.94
C ALA A 122 -57.07 27.12 -7.09
N VAL A 123 -56.76 27.28 -5.81
CA VAL A 123 -56.57 26.17 -4.84
C VAL A 123 -57.49 26.30 -3.63
N GLY A 124 -58.28 27.36 -3.57
CA GLY A 124 -59.10 27.69 -2.43
C GLY A 124 -59.94 28.93 -2.65
N SER A 125 -60.63 29.37 -1.59
CA SER A 125 -61.47 30.56 -1.60
C SER A 125 -61.35 31.32 -0.28
N LEU A 126 -61.37 32.65 -0.36
CA LEU A 126 -61.75 33.50 0.77
C LEU A 126 -63.24 33.81 0.61
N CYS A 127 -64.05 33.51 1.62
CA CYS A 127 -65.50 33.70 1.50
C CYS A 127 -66.13 34.30 2.76
N ALA A 128 -67.28 34.94 2.53
CA ALA A 128 -68.17 35.54 3.50
C ALA A 128 -69.56 34.91 3.33
N PHE A 129 -70.26 34.60 4.41
CA PHE A 129 -71.63 34.10 4.32
C PHE A 129 -72.49 34.43 5.54
N ASP A 130 -73.81 34.34 5.35
CA ASP A 130 -74.84 34.55 6.37
C ASP A 130 -75.93 33.47 6.28
N GLY A 131 -76.59 33.19 7.41
CA GLY A 131 -77.77 32.32 7.50
C GLY A 131 -79.07 32.99 7.08
N ARG A 132 -79.00 34.21 6.55
CA ARG A 132 -80.14 34.95 5.98
C ARG A 132 -79.81 35.45 4.57
N PRO A 133 -80.85 35.67 3.73
CA PRO A 133 -80.65 36.32 2.45
C PRO A 133 -80.05 37.71 2.62
N ARG A 134 -79.08 38.04 1.78
CA ARG A 134 -78.36 39.31 1.85
C ARG A 134 -77.95 39.75 0.43
N PRO A 135 -78.29 40.99 0.02
CA PRO A 135 -77.71 41.57 -1.19
C PRO A 135 -76.25 41.95 -0.94
N TRP A 136 -75.38 41.69 -1.92
CA TRP A 136 -73.96 42.04 -1.88
C TRP A 136 -73.73 43.33 -2.65
N SER A 137 -73.22 44.37 -1.98
CA SER A 137 -72.89 45.63 -2.64
C SER A 137 -71.60 45.53 -3.46
N ASP A 138 -71.42 46.41 -4.44
CA ASP A 138 -70.16 46.50 -5.19
C ASP A 138 -68.96 46.78 -4.26
N GLU A 139 -69.17 47.52 -3.17
CA GLU A 139 -68.15 47.80 -2.15
C GLU A 139 -67.81 46.56 -1.31
N ASP A 140 -68.80 45.75 -0.93
CA ASP A 140 -68.58 44.46 -0.25
C ASP A 140 -67.74 43.53 -1.13
N LEU A 141 -68.10 43.42 -2.41
CA LEU A 141 -67.42 42.55 -3.37
C LEU A 141 -66.00 43.04 -3.68
N ALA A 142 -65.80 44.35 -3.84
CA ALA A 142 -64.47 44.94 -4.01
C ALA A 142 -63.58 44.70 -2.79
N THR A 143 -64.10 44.90 -1.58
CA THR A 143 -63.37 44.65 -0.33
C THR A 143 -62.98 43.18 -0.19
N LEU A 144 -63.90 42.26 -0.50
CA LEU A 144 -63.62 40.83 -0.44
C LEU A 144 -62.60 40.40 -1.50
N ALA A 145 -62.65 40.98 -2.71
CA ALA A 145 -61.68 40.76 -3.77
C ALA A 145 -60.26 41.20 -3.34
N ASP A 146 -60.13 42.38 -2.74
CA ASP A 146 -58.85 42.91 -2.25
C ASP A 146 -58.29 42.03 -1.12
N LEU A 147 -59.14 41.59 -0.19
CA LEU A 147 -58.74 40.67 0.88
C LEU A 147 -58.36 39.29 0.33
N ALA A 148 -59.03 38.80 -0.72
CA ALA A 148 -58.69 37.53 -1.38
C ALA A 148 -57.35 37.63 -2.13
N SER A 149 -57.07 38.78 -2.73
CA SER A 149 -55.76 39.08 -3.35
C SER A 149 -54.63 39.14 -2.32
N ALA A 150 -54.87 39.77 -1.17
CA ALA A 150 -53.93 39.76 -0.04
C ALA A 150 -53.73 38.35 0.53
N CYS A 151 -54.80 37.56 0.64
CA CYS A 151 -54.75 36.17 1.09
C CYS A 151 -53.96 35.28 0.11
N THR A 152 -54.15 35.49 -1.21
CA THR A 152 -53.35 34.89 -2.28
C THR A 152 -51.86 35.22 -2.13
N SER A 153 -51.53 36.47 -1.79
CA SER A 153 -50.14 36.89 -1.59
C SER A 153 -49.49 36.21 -0.38
N GLU A 154 -50.21 36.06 0.74
CA GLU A 154 -49.76 35.32 1.92
C GLU A 154 -49.54 33.83 1.61
N LEU A 155 -50.47 33.19 0.90
CA LEU A 155 -50.34 31.80 0.48
C LEU A 155 -49.09 31.58 -0.38
N ARG A 156 -48.91 32.41 -1.41
CA ARG A 156 -47.74 32.35 -2.31
C ARG A 156 -46.43 32.52 -1.55
N LEU A 157 -46.38 33.45 -0.59
CA LEU A 157 -45.20 33.67 0.24
C LEU A 157 -44.85 32.43 1.07
N ARG A 158 -45.85 31.78 1.67
CA ARG A 158 -45.66 30.54 2.45
C ARG A 158 -45.14 29.39 1.62
N LEU A 159 -45.75 29.16 0.45
CA LEU A 159 -45.31 28.14 -0.50
C LEU A 159 -43.87 28.40 -0.98
N ALA A 160 -43.54 29.65 -1.33
CA ALA A 160 -42.18 30.03 -1.71
C ALA A 160 -41.15 29.79 -0.59
N ARG A 161 -41.50 30.13 0.66
CA ARG A 161 -40.62 29.91 1.84
C ARG A 161 -40.38 28.43 2.11
N ALA A 162 -41.42 27.60 2.00
CA ALA A 162 -41.29 26.15 2.16
C ALA A 162 -40.36 25.55 1.09
N ARG A 163 -40.54 25.96 -0.17
CA ARG A 163 -39.67 25.57 -1.29
C ARG A 163 -38.22 26.01 -1.09
N ALA A 164 -37.99 27.26 -0.70
CA ALA A 164 -36.64 27.79 -0.46
C ALA A 164 -35.91 27.04 0.66
N LYS A 165 -36.60 26.77 1.79
CA LYS A 165 -36.04 25.97 2.89
C LYS A 165 -35.64 24.56 2.44
N ARG A 166 -36.47 23.91 1.61
CA ARG A 166 -36.15 22.60 1.04
C ARG A 166 -34.93 22.65 0.14
N MET A 167 -34.90 23.59 -0.81
CA MET A 167 -33.76 23.76 -1.72
C MET A 167 -32.47 24.04 -0.94
N GLN A 168 -32.53 24.86 0.10
CA GLN A 168 -31.39 25.14 0.98
C GLN A 168 -30.91 23.88 1.71
N ARG A 169 -31.81 23.05 2.25
CA ARG A 169 -31.43 21.78 2.90
C ARG A 169 -30.73 20.84 1.92
N VAL A 170 -31.29 20.66 0.73
CA VAL A 170 -30.70 19.83 -0.33
C VAL A 170 -29.32 20.36 -0.76
N ALA A 171 -29.20 21.67 -0.96
CA ALA A 171 -27.94 22.30 -1.33
C ALA A 171 -26.87 22.18 -0.24
N LEU A 172 -27.24 22.35 1.04
CA LEU A 172 -26.32 22.18 2.17
C LEU A 172 -25.84 20.73 2.31
N ALA A 173 -26.73 19.75 2.13
CA ALA A 173 -26.37 18.33 2.12
C ALA A 173 -25.40 18.02 0.96
N ALA A 174 -25.72 18.46 -0.25
CA ALA A 174 -24.86 18.28 -1.42
C ALA A 174 -23.48 18.94 -1.27
N ASN A 175 -23.42 20.14 -0.68
CA ASN A 175 -22.16 20.85 -0.42
C ASN A 175 -21.32 20.13 0.64
N ARG A 176 -21.93 19.69 1.75
CA ARG A 176 -21.25 18.88 2.77
C ARG A 176 -20.65 17.62 2.19
N ARG A 177 -21.43 16.89 1.37
CA ARG A 177 -20.96 15.69 0.67
C ARG A 177 -19.81 16.00 -0.28
N SER A 178 -19.92 17.05 -1.09
CA SER A 178 -18.86 17.44 -2.04
C SER A 178 -17.55 17.77 -1.33
N ARG A 179 -17.61 18.50 -0.20
CA ARG A 179 -16.43 18.81 0.61
C ARG A 179 -15.78 17.55 1.19
N LEU A 180 -16.58 16.63 1.73
CA LEU A 180 -16.07 15.37 2.25
C LEU A 180 -15.38 14.55 1.14
N LEU A 181 -15.98 14.46 -0.04
CA LEU A 181 -15.37 13.73 -1.17
C LEU A 181 -14.04 14.36 -1.63
N LEU A 182 -13.94 15.69 -1.63
CA LEU A 182 -12.68 16.40 -1.91
C LEU A 182 -11.62 16.10 -0.84
N GLU A 183 -11.99 16.17 0.43
CA GLU A 183 -11.10 15.85 1.55
C GLU A 183 -10.61 14.40 1.50
N LEU A 184 -11.49 13.44 1.19
CA LEU A 184 -11.12 12.04 0.95
C LEU A 184 -10.10 11.95 -0.19
N SER A 185 -10.39 12.60 -1.32
CA SER A 185 -9.51 12.58 -2.49
C SER A 185 -8.11 13.12 -2.16
N GLU A 186 -8.03 14.27 -1.50
CA GLU A 186 -6.76 14.89 -1.11
C GLU A 186 -6.02 14.06 -0.06
N SER A 187 -6.72 13.57 0.96
CA SER A 187 -6.13 12.77 2.02
C SER A 187 -5.51 11.49 1.45
N PHE A 188 -6.26 10.73 0.65
CA PHE A 188 -5.76 9.47 0.10
C PHE A 188 -4.77 9.64 -1.06
N ALA A 189 -4.70 10.80 -1.71
CA ALA A 189 -3.75 11.06 -2.81
C ALA A 189 -2.28 10.87 -2.41
N ALA A 190 -1.93 11.17 -1.15
CA ALA A 190 -0.55 11.16 -0.66
C ALA A 190 -0.10 9.84 0.01
N ALA A 191 -0.96 8.82 0.07
CA ALA A 191 -0.62 7.54 0.69
C ALA A 191 0.34 6.71 -0.18
N THR A 192 1.47 6.26 0.39
CA THR A 192 2.47 5.41 -0.30
C THR A 192 2.56 4.01 0.29
N SER A 193 1.95 3.76 1.46
CA SER A 193 1.85 2.44 2.08
C SER A 193 0.42 2.10 2.51
N VAL A 194 0.13 0.81 2.71
CA VAL A 194 -1.14 0.33 3.26
C VAL A 194 -1.41 0.92 4.65
N ARG A 195 -0.34 1.11 5.44
CA ARG A 195 -0.42 1.74 6.77
C ARG A 195 -0.86 3.19 6.66
N ASP A 196 -0.31 3.96 5.72
CA ASP A 196 -0.70 5.36 5.50
C ASP A 196 -2.18 5.47 5.14
N VAL A 197 -2.68 4.55 4.30
CA VAL A 197 -4.10 4.48 3.95
C VAL A 197 -4.94 4.25 5.20
N ALA A 198 -4.54 3.32 6.06
CA ALA A 198 -5.27 3.02 7.29
C ALA A 198 -5.25 4.19 8.29
N GLU A 199 -4.11 4.86 8.46
CA GLU A 199 -3.99 6.05 9.33
C GLU A 199 -4.84 7.23 8.83
N ARG A 200 -4.87 7.45 7.51
CA ARG A 200 -5.72 8.47 6.88
C ARG A 200 -7.21 8.13 6.98
N LEU A 201 -7.56 6.86 6.83
CA LEU A 201 -8.93 6.38 7.08
C LEU A 201 -9.36 6.64 8.52
N SER A 202 -8.49 6.42 9.51
CA SER A 202 -8.77 6.77 10.91
C SER A 202 -9.08 8.26 11.07
N ALA A 203 -8.25 9.15 10.50
CA ALA A 203 -8.46 10.60 10.57
C ALA A 203 -9.80 11.05 9.95
N VAL A 204 -10.10 10.52 8.76
CA VAL A 204 -11.40 10.72 8.08
C VAL A 204 -12.56 10.20 8.93
N GLY A 205 -12.40 9.02 9.53
CA GLY A 205 -13.38 8.39 10.41
C GLY A 205 -13.78 9.30 11.56
N THR A 206 -12.81 9.90 12.23
CA THR A 206 -13.04 10.89 13.30
C THR A 206 -13.81 12.10 12.78
N GLY A 207 -13.51 12.60 11.58
CA GLY A 207 -14.21 13.73 10.95
C GLY A 207 -15.70 13.48 10.71
N ILE A 208 -16.10 12.24 10.45
CA ILE A 208 -17.51 11.82 10.32
C ILE A 208 -18.13 11.32 11.65
N GLY A 209 -17.39 11.52 12.75
CA GLY A 209 -17.79 11.18 14.11
C GLY A 209 -17.71 9.69 14.45
N ALA A 210 -17.01 8.87 13.65
CA ALA A 210 -16.73 7.48 14.02
C ALA A 210 -15.74 7.44 15.17
N ARG A 211 -16.03 6.63 16.20
CA ARG A 211 -15.08 6.34 17.28
C ARG A 211 -13.94 5.47 16.76
N TYR A 212 -14.27 4.54 15.88
CA TYR A 212 -13.31 3.64 15.26
C TYR A 212 -13.52 3.58 13.75
N ALA A 213 -12.42 3.73 13.02
CA ALA A 213 -12.34 3.45 11.60
C ALA A 213 -11.11 2.57 11.36
N GLY A 214 -11.32 1.40 10.77
CA GLY A 214 -10.28 0.40 10.58
C GLY A 214 -10.31 -0.19 9.17
N LEU A 215 -9.13 -0.59 8.71
CA LEU A 215 -8.96 -1.29 7.44
C LEU A 215 -8.47 -2.71 7.69
N ALA A 216 -9.26 -3.69 7.26
CA ALA A 216 -8.84 -5.08 7.16
C ALA A 216 -8.45 -5.39 5.71
N VAL A 217 -7.21 -5.78 5.47
CA VAL A 217 -6.69 -6.08 4.13
C VAL A 217 -6.77 -7.58 3.88
N LEU A 218 -7.14 -7.94 2.66
CA LEU A 218 -7.18 -9.33 2.21
C LEU A 218 -5.76 -9.81 1.93
N ASP A 219 -5.40 -10.97 2.48
CA ASP A 219 -4.10 -11.58 2.24
C ASP A 219 -3.93 -12.07 0.80
N ALA A 220 -2.70 -12.35 0.39
CA ALA A 220 -2.40 -12.79 -0.98
C ALA A 220 -3.10 -14.11 -1.36
N SER A 221 -3.46 -14.95 -0.37
CA SER A 221 -4.20 -16.20 -0.59
C SER A 221 -5.70 -15.98 -0.83
N GLY A 222 -6.23 -14.81 -0.49
CA GLY A 222 -7.65 -14.50 -0.56
C GLY A 222 -8.48 -15.19 0.53
N THR A 223 -7.85 -15.77 1.56
CA THR A 223 -8.54 -16.58 2.57
C THR A 223 -8.64 -15.90 3.92
N ARG A 224 -7.85 -14.85 4.17
CA ARG A 224 -7.79 -14.16 5.47
C ARG A 224 -7.82 -12.65 5.32
N LEU A 225 -8.50 -12.02 6.27
CA LEU A 225 -8.51 -10.58 6.47
C LEU A 225 -7.64 -10.24 7.69
N GLU A 226 -6.77 -9.24 7.55
CA GLU A 226 -5.90 -8.75 8.62
C GLU A 226 -6.05 -7.24 8.80
N TYR A 227 -6.39 -6.80 10.01
CA TYR A 227 -6.45 -5.38 10.34
C TYR A 227 -5.05 -4.78 10.44
N THR A 228 -4.81 -3.74 9.64
CA THR A 228 -3.50 -3.07 9.53
C THR A 228 -3.22 -2.20 10.76
N THR A 229 -4.24 -1.52 11.29
CA THR A 229 -4.17 -0.68 12.50
C THR A 229 -5.32 -1.04 13.44
N LEU A 230 -4.96 -1.51 14.64
CA LEU A 230 -5.89 -1.71 15.77
C LEU A 230 -5.49 -0.89 16.98
N ASP A 231 -4.49 -0.02 16.86
CA ASP A 231 -3.82 0.63 17.99
C ASP A 231 -4.75 1.57 18.80
N HIS A 232 -5.94 1.87 18.27
CA HIS A 232 -6.98 2.68 18.92
C HIS A 232 -8.04 1.84 19.65
N LEU A 233 -8.03 0.52 19.51
CA LEU A 233 -8.84 -0.38 20.34
C LEU A 233 -8.02 -0.70 21.60
N GLU A 234 -8.65 -0.53 22.77
CA GLU A 234 -8.04 -0.68 24.09
C GLU A 234 -7.15 -1.94 24.26
N PRO A 235 -6.18 -1.94 25.20
CA PRO A 235 -5.39 -3.13 25.50
C PRO A 235 -6.29 -4.26 26.02
N GLY A 236 -6.66 -5.20 25.12
CA GLY A 236 -7.57 -6.31 25.46
C GLY A 236 -8.17 -7.06 24.26
N VAL A 237 -8.07 -6.52 23.04
CA VAL A 237 -8.61 -7.19 21.84
C VAL A 237 -7.83 -8.48 21.54
N PRO A 238 -8.50 -9.66 21.46
CA PRO A 238 -7.85 -10.93 21.14
C PRO A 238 -7.16 -10.90 19.77
N ALA A 239 -6.01 -11.58 19.63
CA ALA A 239 -5.30 -11.70 18.36
C ALA A 239 -6.17 -12.27 17.21
N SER A 240 -7.19 -13.06 17.55
CA SER A 240 -8.20 -13.60 16.62
C SER A 240 -9.14 -12.54 16.03
N PHE A 241 -9.18 -11.35 16.61
CA PHE A 241 -9.88 -10.19 16.06
C PHE A 241 -9.03 -9.46 15.00
N ARG A 242 -7.70 -9.51 15.14
CA ARG A 242 -6.75 -8.91 14.20
C ARG A 242 -6.64 -9.69 12.90
N ARG A 243 -6.66 -11.01 12.99
CA ARG A 243 -6.64 -11.92 11.84
C ARG A 243 -7.83 -12.85 11.87
N MET A 244 -8.66 -12.80 10.82
CA MET A 244 -9.84 -13.64 10.69
C MET A 244 -9.91 -14.29 9.31
N ARG A 245 -10.56 -15.44 9.23
CA ARG A 245 -10.84 -16.08 7.94
C ARG A 245 -11.99 -15.36 7.23
N VAL A 246 -11.96 -15.35 5.90
CA VAL A 246 -13.03 -14.78 5.07
C VAL A 246 -14.34 -15.57 5.23
N ASP A 247 -14.29 -16.85 5.59
CA ASP A 247 -15.47 -17.69 5.87
C ASP A 247 -15.97 -17.60 7.33
N ALA A 248 -15.32 -16.82 8.19
CA ALA A 248 -15.79 -16.64 9.57
C ALA A 248 -17.13 -15.88 9.64
N GLU A 249 -17.91 -16.14 10.68
CA GLU A 249 -19.14 -15.39 10.97
C GLU A 249 -18.82 -14.06 11.69
N ARG A 250 -18.21 -13.14 10.93
CA ARG A 250 -17.86 -11.77 11.36
C ARG A 250 -18.40 -10.77 10.35
N GLY A 251 -18.76 -9.56 10.81
CA GLY A 251 -19.28 -8.50 9.93
C GLY A 251 -18.36 -8.21 8.75
N ALA A 252 -17.04 -8.08 9.00
CA ALA A 252 -16.06 -7.87 7.93
C ALA A 252 -15.97 -9.08 6.98
N SER A 253 -15.98 -10.30 7.50
CA SER A 253 -15.95 -11.53 6.69
C SER A 253 -17.20 -11.66 5.80
N ILE A 254 -18.40 -11.34 6.31
CA ILE A 254 -19.63 -11.37 5.51
C ILE A 254 -19.61 -10.30 4.43
N ALA A 255 -19.21 -9.06 4.75
CA ALA A 255 -19.07 -8.00 3.75
C ALA A 255 -18.07 -8.37 2.65
N ALA A 256 -16.95 -9.02 3.01
CA ALA A 256 -16.00 -9.56 2.06
C ALA A 256 -16.59 -10.65 1.14
N ARG A 257 -17.32 -11.63 1.69
CA ARG A 257 -17.92 -12.73 0.90
C ARG A 257 -19.04 -12.25 -0.01
N THR A 258 -19.94 -11.43 0.52
CA THR A 258 -21.12 -10.93 -0.20
C THR A 258 -20.77 -9.82 -1.17
N ARG A 259 -19.67 -9.09 -0.91
CA ARG A 259 -19.29 -7.85 -1.61
C ARG A 259 -20.36 -6.77 -1.50
N GLU A 260 -21.18 -6.85 -0.46
CA GLU A 260 -22.21 -5.87 -0.14
C GLU A 260 -21.88 -5.16 1.18
N PRO A 261 -22.20 -3.85 1.28
CA PRO A 261 -22.04 -3.14 2.53
C PRO A 261 -23.08 -3.62 3.57
N LEU A 262 -22.64 -3.75 4.82
CA LEU A 262 -23.49 -4.11 5.95
C LEU A 262 -23.58 -2.94 6.92
N PHE A 263 -24.79 -2.65 7.37
CA PHE A 263 -25.10 -1.58 8.31
C PHE A 263 -25.88 -2.13 9.50
N PHE A 264 -25.47 -1.72 10.71
CA PHE A 264 -26.12 -2.07 11.96
C PHE A 264 -26.39 -0.79 12.76
N HIS A 265 -27.66 -0.48 12.95
CA HIS A 265 -28.12 0.78 13.55
C HIS A 265 -27.82 0.88 15.05
N ASP A 266 -27.78 -0.27 15.73
CA ASP A 266 -27.51 -0.42 17.16
C ASP A 266 -26.84 -1.77 17.48
N HIS A 267 -26.42 -1.94 18.73
CA HIS A 267 -25.74 -3.17 19.17
C HIS A 267 -26.70 -4.37 19.18
N ALA A 268 -27.99 -4.16 19.48
CA ALA A 268 -28.97 -5.24 19.56
C ALA A 268 -29.17 -5.93 18.20
N GLN A 269 -29.27 -5.15 17.11
CA GLN A 269 -29.36 -5.65 15.75
C GLN A 269 -28.09 -6.44 15.35
N TYR A 270 -26.92 -5.93 15.75
CA TYR A 270 -25.65 -6.63 15.50
C TYR A 270 -25.57 -7.97 16.25
N ALA A 271 -25.89 -7.97 17.55
CA ALA A 271 -25.86 -9.15 18.40
C ALA A 271 -26.88 -10.22 17.98
N ALA A 272 -28.06 -9.80 17.49
CA ALA A 272 -29.07 -10.73 16.97
C ALA A 272 -28.60 -11.49 15.72
N ARG A 273 -27.82 -10.83 14.84
CA ARG A 273 -27.31 -11.45 13.61
C ARG A 273 -25.98 -12.18 13.82
N LEU A 274 -25.14 -11.69 14.72
CA LEU A 274 -23.76 -12.15 14.92
C LEU A 274 -23.42 -12.30 16.43
N PRO A 275 -24.07 -13.24 17.15
CA PRO A 275 -23.96 -13.34 18.60
C PRO A 275 -22.54 -13.65 19.09
N GLU A 276 -21.83 -14.57 18.42
CA GLU A 276 -20.43 -14.91 18.78
C GLU A 276 -19.47 -13.75 18.54
N ALA A 277 -19.70 -12.96 17.48
CA ALA A 277 -18.87 -11.80 17.17
C ALA A 277 -19.16 -10.61 18.10
N ALA A 278 -20.41 -10.46 18.55
CA ALA A 278 -20.81 -9.46 19.54
C ALA A 278 -20.20 -9.74 20.91
N ALA A 279 -20.06 -11.01 21.32
CA ALA A 279 -19.45 -11.39 22.59
C ALA A 279 -17.94 -11.05 22.71
N LEU A 280 -17.26 -10.73 21.61
CA LEU A 280 -15.83 -10.42 21.57
C LEU A 280 -15.48 -8.95 21.84
N ILE A 281 -16.48 -8.06 21.84
CA ILE A 281 -16.32 -6.63 22.11
C ILE A 281 -17.26 -6.28 23.25
N ALA A 282 -16.78 -5.65 24.32
CA ALA A 282 -17.64 -5.19 25.41
C ALA A 282 -18.73 -4.25 24.87
N ALA A 283 -19.98 -4.43 25.31
CA ALA A 283 -21.14 -3.72 24.78
C ALA A 283 -21.07 -2.19 24.97
N ASP A 284 -20.30 -1.72 25.97
CA ASP A 284 -20.35 -0.35 26.45
C ASP A 284 -19.66 0.69 25.54
N ASP A 285 -18.99 0.28 24.45
CA ASP A 285 -18.18 1.19 23.63
C ASP A 285 -18.68 1.45 22.19
N VAL A 286 -19.59 0.61 21.66
CA VAL A 286 -20.04 0.72 20.26
C VAL A 286 -21.50 0.31 20.10
N GLU A 287 -22.33 1.25 19.68
CA GLU A 287 -23.74 1.03 19.34
C GLU A 287 -23.92 0.75 17.84
N ALA A 288 -23.55 1.68 16.95
CA ALA A 288 -23.73 1.50 15.51
C ALA A 288 -22.44 1.05 14.80
N ARG A 289 -22.57 0.23 13.74
CA ARG A 289 -21.43 -0.31 12.97
C ARG A 289 -21.73 -0.37 11.47
N ALA A 290 -20.71 -0.16 10.65
CA ALA A 290 -20.78 -0.38 9.21
C ALA A 290 -19.54 -1.16 8.72
N PHE A 291 -19.76 -2.12 7.83
CA PHE A 291 -18.71 -2.90 7.17
C PHE A 291 -18.84 -2.72 5.67
N LEU A 292 -17.79 -2.20 5.04
CA LEU A 292 -17.82 -1.74 3.66
C LEU A 292 -16.76 -2.49 2.85
N PRO A 293 -17.13 -3.30 1.85
CA PRO A 293 -16.16 -3.99 1.03
C PRO A 293 -15.35 -2.99 0.21
N VAL A 294 -14.03 -3.19 0.17
CA VAL A 294 -13.08 -2.35 -0.58
C VAL A 294 -12.81 -3.05 -1.91
N LEU A 295 -13.45 -2.56 -2.97
CA LEU A 295 -13.43 -3.17 -4.30
C LEU A 295 -12.68 -2.29 -5.29
N ALA A 296 -11.63 -2.83 -5.92
CA ALA A 296 -11.00 -2.24 -7.10
C ALA A 296 -11.53 -2.98 -8.34
N GLY A 297 -12.55 -2.40 -8.99
CA GLY A 297 -13.36 -3.12 -9.98
C GLY A 297 -14.08 -4.30 -9.30
N GLU A 298 -13.91 -5.52 -9.82
CA GLU A 298 -14.48 -6.74 -9.21
C GLU A 298 -13.58 -7.38 -8.14
N ARG A 299 -12.36 -6.85 -7.94
CA ARG A 299 -11.37 -7.44 -7.03
C ARG A 299 -11.54 -6.88 -5.63
N LEU A 300 -11.79 -7.76 -4.67
CA LEU A 300 -11.79 -7.44 -3.25
C LEU A 300 -10.36 -7.22 -2.74
N LEU A 301 -10.10 -6.04 -2.19
CA LEU A 301 -8.83 -5.70 -1.54
C LEU A 301 -8.90 -5.81 -0.02
N GLY A 302 -10.09 -5.70 0.55
CA GLY A 302 -10.27 -5.67 2.00
C GLY A 302 -11.65 -5.18 2.41
N VAL A 303 -11.78 -4.77 3.67
CA VAL A 303 -13.01 -4.24 4.25
C VAL A 303 -12.68 -3.06 5.15
N VAL A 304 -13.43 -1.97 4.98
CA VAL A 304 -13.45 -0.84 5.91
C VAL A 304 -14.50 -1.11 6.97
N THR A 305 -14.12 -0.93 8.23
CA THR A 305 -15.01 -1.03 9.38
C THR A 305 -15.14 0.34 10.02
N LEU A 306 -16.37 0.83 10.21
CA LEU A 306 -16.68 2.07 10.91
C LEU A 306 -17.57 1.75 12.11
N ALA A 307 -17.33 2.38 13.25
CA ALA A 307 -18.06 2.15 14.49
C ALA A 307 -18.30 3.44 15.27
N TRP A 308 -19.45 3.53 15.93
CA TRP A 308 -19.95 4.71 16.64
C TRP A 308 -20.47 4.36 18.03
N GLU A 309 -20.33 5.28 18.99
CA GLU A 309 -20.80 5.12 20.37
C GLU A 309 -22.32 5.21 20.51
N ALA A 310 -23.00 5.90 19.59
CA ALA A 310 -24.44 6.10 19.63
C ALA A 310 -25.14 5.35 18.49
N ALA A 311 -26.40 4.97 18.71
CA ALA A 311 -27.25 4.41 17.68
C ALA A 311 -27.46 5.42 16.54
N ARG A 312 -27.54 4.93 15.29
CA ARG A 312 -27.66 5.80 14.11
C ARG A 312 -28.56 5.19 13.03
N GLU A 313 -29.38 6.06 12.44
CA GLU A 313 -30.06 5.77 11.18
C GLU A 313 -29.08 5.88 10.01
N PHE A 314 -29.23 4.99 9.03
CA PHE A 314 -28.45 4.99 7.80
C PHE A 314 -29.38 5.23 6.62
N ASP A 315 -29.67 6.50 6.35
CA ASP A 315 -30.39 6.89 5.14
C ASP A 315 -29.54 6.70 3.88
N ASP A 316 -30.16 6.85 2.71
CA ASP A 316 -29.51 6.63 1.41
C ASP A 316 -28.26 7.50 1.22
N ASP A 317 -28.26 8.74 1.74
CA ASP A 317 -27.11 9.64 1.63
C ASP A 317 -25.95 9.18 2.53
N ALA A 318 -26.28 8.72 3.75
CA ALA A 318 -25.34 8.16 4.69
C ALA A 318 -24.72 6.85 4.16
N VAL A 319 -25.48 6.02 3.45
CA VAL A 319 -24.99 4.81 2.78
C VAL A 319 -24.07 5.18 1.62
N GLN A 320 -24.51 6.07 0.71
CA GLN A 320 -23.71 6.48 -0.45
C GLN A 320 -22.38 7.12 -0.03
N THR A 321 -22.39 7.96 1.00
CA THR A 321 -21.19 8.61 1.52
C THR A 321 -20.18 7.59 2.05
N LYS A 322 -20.64 6.58 2.79
CA LYS A 322 -19.77 5.52 3.33
C LYS A 322 -19.22 4.63 2.22
N THR A 323 -20.03 4.24 1.26
CA THR A 323 -19.57 3.50 0.07
C THR A 323 -18.53 4.28 -0.73
N ALA A 324 -18.67 5.61 -0.81
CA ALA A 324 -17.64 6.45 -1.42
C ALA A 324 -16.30 6.39 -0.67
N ILE A 325 -16.30 6.40 0.67
CA ILE A 325 -15.08 6.22 1.47
C ILE A 325 -14.38 4.91 1.09
N ALA A 326 -15.12 3.81 1.05
CA ALA A 326 -14.56 2.51 0.67
C ALA A 326 -13.98 2.52 -0.76
N SER A 327 -14.59 3.27 -1.69
CA SER A 327 -14.10 3.44 -3.06
C SER A 327 -12.78 4.24 -3.12
N TYR A 328 -12.65 5.31 -2.34
CA TYR A 328 -11.39 6.07 -2.23
C TYR A 328 -10.28 5.24 -1.58
N VAL A 329 -10.60 4.47 -0.54
CA VAL A 329 -9.67 3.51 0.07
C VAL A 329 -9.24 2.47 -0.97
N ALA A 330 -10.17 1.96 -1.79
CA ALA A 330 -9.85 1.01 -2.85
C ALA A 330 -8.84 1.59 -3.86
N HIS A 331 -9.09 2.80 -4.35
CA HIS A 331 -8.16 3.48 -5.26
C HIS A 331 -6.77 3.70 -4.64
N ALA A 332 -6.73 4.05 -3.34
CA ALA A 332 -5.46 4.25 -2.64
C ALA A 332 -4.68 2.94 -2.51
N LEU A 333 -5.34 1.85 -2.09
CA LEU A 333 -4.71 0.53 -1.97
C LEU A 333 -4.27 -0.03 -3.31
N ASP A 334 -5.06 0.14 -4.36
CA ASP A 334 -4.71 -0.32 -5.70
C ASP A 334 -3.46 0.40 -6.23
N ARG A 335 -3.37 1.72 -6.00
CA ARG A 335 -2.18 2.51 -6.32
C ARG A 335 -0.97 2.07 -5.51
N VAL A 336 -1.10 1.90 -4.19
CA VAL A 336 -0.01 1.45 -3.31
C VAL A 336 0.53 0.10 -3.80
N ARG A 337 -0.35 -0.86 -4.09
CA ARG A 337 0.04 -2.16 -4.62
C ARG A 337 0.77 -2.05 -5.96
N LEU A 338 0.30 -1.19 -6.86
CA LEU A 338 0.96 -0.99 -8.15
C LEU A 338 2.36 -0.41 -7.98
N LEU A 339 2.53 0.54 -7.05
CA LEU A 339 3.84 1.11 -6.71
C LEU A 339 4.77 0.04 -6.12
N GLU A 340 4.29 -0.76 -5.16
CA GLU A 340 5.04 -1.87 -4.56
C GLU A 340 5.46 -2.90 -5.60
N GLU A 341 4.58 -3.29 -6.53
CA GLU A 341 4.91 -4.23 -7.60
C GLU A 341 5.96 -3.65 -8.55
N ARG A 342 5.83 -2.38 -8.91
CA ARG A 342 6.79 -1.68 -9.78
C ARG A 342 8.18 -1.64 -9.12
N HIS A 343 8.23 -1.38 -7.82
CA HIS A 343 9.46 -1.39 -7.02
C HIS A 343 10.06 -2.81 -6.94
N ARG A 344 9.23 -3.83 -6.71
CA ARG A 344 9.65 -5.24 -6.64
C ARG A 344 10.26 -5.71 -7.97
N VAL A 345 9.64 -5.34 -9.09
CA VAL A 345 10.16 -5.67 -10.43
C VAL A 345 11.51 -4.99 -10.66
N ALA A 346 11.63 -3.71 -10.34
CA ALA A 346 12.88 -2.95 -10.49
C ALA A 346 14.02 -3.56 -9.67
N THR A 347 13.80 -3.80 -8.38
CA THR A 347 14.79 -4.42 -7.47
C THR A 347 15.18 -5.83 -7.91
N THR A 348 14.23 -6.63 -8.39
CA THR A 348 14.50 -7.98 -8.92
C THR A 348 15.36 -7.94 -10.19
N LEU A 349 15.01 -7.05 -11.14
CA LEU A 349 15.77 -6.89 -12.38
C LEU A 349 17.20 -6.40 -12.09
N GLN A 350 17.34 -5.46 -11.18
CA GLN A 350 18.62 -4.91 -10.77
C GLN A 350 19.50 -5.96 -10.08
N ALA A 351 18.94 -6.74 -9.15
CA ALA A 351 19.65 -7.84 -8.51
C ALA A 351 20.09 -8.91 -9.53
N ALA A 352 19.24 -9.22 -10.52
CA ALA A 352 19.58 -10.14 -11.61
C ALA A 352 20.64 -9.58 -12.56
N MET A 353 20.83 -8.26 -12.58
CA MET A 353 21.92 -7.65 -13.33
C MET A 353 23.24 -7.82 -12.57
N LEU A 354 23.32 -7.69 -11.24
CA LEU A 354 24.59 -7.76 -10.52
C LEU A 354 25.35 -9.09 -10.71
N THR A 355 26.68 -9.03 -10.73
CA THR A 355 27.53 -10.20 -10.99
C THR A 355 27.66 -11.11 -9.76
N GLU A 356 27.46 -12.42 -9.96
CA GLU A 356 27.98 -13.44 -9.05
C GLU A 356 29.52 -13.48 -9.14
N LEU A 357 30.19 -13.24 -8.02
CA LEU A 357 31.65 -13.09 -7.99
C LEU A 357 32.36 -14.43 -8.28
N PRO A 358 33.33 -14.47 -9.20
CA PRO A 358 34.09 -15.67 -9.48
C PRO A 358 35.05 -16.02 -8.34
N SER A 359 35.52 -17.27 -8.30
CA SER A 359 36.63 -17.63 -7.42
C SER A 359 37.95 -17.21 -8.06
N VAL A 360 38.77 -16.47 -7.32
CA VAL A 360 40.10 -16.02 -7.77
C VAL A 360 41.16 -16.73 -6.93
N ARG A 361 42.17 -17.31 -7.57
CA ARG A 361 43.26 -18.02 -6.88
C ARG A 361 44.03 -17.04 -5.99
N ASN A 362 44.37 -17.44 -4.76
CA ASN A 362 45.04 -16.60 -3.76
C ASN A 362 44.33 -15.28 -3.40
N ALA A 363 43.02 -15.16 -3.66
CA ALA A 363 42.24 -14.00 -3.26
C ALA A 363 40.82 -14.37 -2.82
N GLU A 364 40.24 -13.53 -1.96
CA GLU A 364 38.82 -13.57 -1.59
C GLU A 364 38.13 -12.35 -2.15
N LEU A 365 37.01 -12.55 -2.84
CA LEU A 365 36.14 -11.47 -3.30
C LEU A 365 34.89 -11.40 -2.42
N ALA A 366 34.43 -10.18 -2.17
CA ALA A 366 33.14 -9.90 -1.55
C ALA A 366 32.57 -8.62 -2.11
N ALA A 367 31.25 -8.56 -2.28
CA ALA A 367 30.58 -7.36 -2.75
C ALA A 367 29.23 -7.19 -2.05
N THR A 368 28.80 -5.94 -1.93
CA THR A 368 27.48 -5.57 -1.44
C THR A 368 26.94 -4.45 -2.30
N TYR A 369 25.64 -4.48 -2.51
CA TYR A 369 24.88 -3.41 -3.10
C TYR A 369 23.80 -2.95 -2.13
N ALA A 370 23.76 -1.67 -1.79
CA ALA A 370 22.76 -1.07 -0.92
C ALA A 370 22.00 0.02 -1.68
N SER A 371 20.71 -0.20 -1.92
CA SER A 371 19.90 0.72 -2.72
C SER A 371 19.35 1.90 -1.92
N ALA A 372 19.21 3.06 -2.57
CA ALA A 372 18.53 4.22 -1.99
C ALA A 372 17.08 3.87 -1.62
N THR A 373 16.61 4.33 -0.46
CA THR A 373 15.31 3.95 0.14
C THR A 373 14.08 4.49 -0.59
N ARG A 374 14.20 5.05 -1.79
CA ARG A 374 13.07 5.64 -2.54
C ARG A 374 12.39 4.58 -3.40
N THR A 375 11.09 4.40 -3.16
CA THR A 375 10.21 3.42 -3.80
C THR A 375 10.13 3.47 -5.34
N ASP A 376 10.58 4.54 -5.99
CA ASP A 376 10.44 4.74 -7.44
C ASP A 376 11.76 4.80 -8.22
N GLN A 377 12.92 4.54 -7.59
CA GLN A 377 14.24 4.72 -8.21
C GLN A 377 14.95 3.37 -8.41
N VAL A 378 15.71 3.26 -9.52
CA VAL A 378 16.53 2.09 -9.87
C VAL A 378 17.95 2.58 -10.05
N GLY A 379 18.90 1.88 -9.44
CA GLY A 379 20.26 2.41 -9.34
C GLY A 379 21.12 2.29 -10.59
N GLY A 380 22.00 3.28 -10.76
CA GLY A 380 23.04 3.35 -11.79
C GLY A 380 24.33 2.63 -11.42
N ASP A 381 24.55 2.39 -10.12
CA ASP A 381 25.73 1.72 -9.57
C ASP A 381 25.82 0.24 -10.00
N TRP A 382 27.05 -0.23 -10.23
CA TRP A 382 27.33 -1.63 -10.55
C TRP A 382 28.77 -2.02 -10.24
N TYR A 383 28.98 -3.32 -10.07
CA TYR A 383 30.31 -3.94 -10.01
C TYR A 383 30.36 -5.18 -10.89
N ASP A 384 31.56 -5.58 -11.30
CA ASP A 384 31.81 -6.82 -12.04
C ASP A 384 33.21 -7.38 -11.73
N ALA A 385 33.38 -8.68 -11.94
CA ALA A 385 34.65 -9.37 -11.80
C ALA A 385 34.76 -10.50 -12.82
N VAL A 386 35.89 -10.56 -13.53
CA VAL A 386 36.17 -11.50 -14.61
C VAL A 386 37.54 -12.09 -14.41
N VAL A 387 37.62 -13.40 -14.15
CA VAL A 387 38.88 -14.16 -14.22
C VAL A 387 39.26 -14.28 -15.69
N LEU A 388 40.49 -14.00 -16.09
CA LEU A 388 40.96 -14.19 -17.47
C LEU A 388 41.60 -15.56 -17.64
N ASP A 389 42.44 -15.93 -16.68
CA ASP A 389 43.10 -17.23 -16.53
C ASP A 389 43.46 -17.49 -15.05
N ASP A 390 44.30 -18.48 -14.75
CA ASP A 390 44.70 -18.83 -13.37
C ASP A 390 45.52 -17.74 -12.66
N ASP A 391 46.09 -16.80 -13.40
CA ASP A 391 47.01 -15.76 -12.92
C ASP A 391 46.47 -14.34 -13.09
N ALA A 392 45.45 -14.11 -13.92
CA ALA A 392 44.92 -12.79 -14.20
C ALA A 392 43.42 -12.66 -13.93
N CYS A 393 43.01 -11.53 -13.33
CA CYS A 393 41.62 -11.19 -13.08
C CYS A 393 41.39 -9.68 -13.26
N VAL A 394 40.20 -9.30 -13.74
CA VAL A 394 39.78 -7.91 -13.90
C VAL A 394 38.58 -7.62 -13.01
N LEU A 395 38.71 -6.62 -12.14
CA LEU A 395 37.64 -6.05 -11.33
C LEU A 395 37.16 -4.75 -11.94
N MET A 396 35.87 -4.49 -11.83
CA MET A 396 35.23 -3.32 -12.40
C MET A 396 34.19 -2.78 -11.43
N ILE A 397 34.11 -1.47 -11.33
CA ILE A 397 33.04 -0.78 -10.63
C ILE A 397 32.69 0.49 -11.38
N GLY A 398 31.44 0.93 -11.32
CA GLY A 398 31.05 2.19 -11.91
C GLY A 398 29.66 2.63 -11.51
N ASP A 399 29.32 3.83 -11.96
CA ASP A 399 28.02 4.45 -11.78
C ASP A 399 27.59 5.13 -13.09
N VAL A 400 26.31 5.00 -13.44
CA VAL A 400 25.69 5.65 -14.58
C VAL A 400 24.85 6.82 -14.09
N THR A 401 25.05 7.99 -14.69
CA THR A 401 24.31 9.18 -14.30
C THR A 401 22.79 8.99 -14.45
N GLY A 402 22.07 9.14 -13.34
CA GLY A 402 20.61 9.01 -13.27
C GLY A 402 20.18 7.78 -12.48
N HIS A 403 18.94 7.78 -12.00
CA HIS A 403 18.43 6.78 -11.05
C HIS A 403 17.06 6.23 -11.48
N ASP A 404 16.86 6.05 -12.79
CA ASP A 404 15.61 5.55 -13.37
C ASP A 404 15.81 4.22 -14.11
N MET A 405 14.69 3.62 -14.58
CA MET A 405 14.74 2.37 -15.33
C MET A 405 15.62 2.43 -16.59
N ARG A 406 15.80 3.61 -17.19
CA ARG A 406 16.62 3.80 -18.37
C ARG A 406 18.10 3.79 -18.00
N ALA A 407 18.48 4.46 -16.90
CA ALA A 407 19.84 4.44 -16.36
C ALA A 407 20.26 3.01 -15.99
N ALA A 408 19.39 2.25 -15.32
CA ALA A 408 19.65 0.84 -14.99
C ALA A 408 19.83 -0.04 -16.24
N ALA A 409 19.04 0.18 -17.30
CA ALA A 409 19.21 -0.52 -18.56
C ALA A 409 20.54 -0.17 -19.26
N GLN A 410 20.93 1.12 -19.24
CA GLN A 410 22.22 1.58 -19.78
C GLN A 410 23.40 1.03 -18.98
N MET A 411 23.31 1.01 -17.65
CA MET A 411 24.27 0.36 -16.75
C MET A 411 24.48 -1.11 -17.15
N GLY A 412 23.40 -1.88 -17.29
CA GLY A 412 23.49 -3.30 -17.66
C GLY A 412 24.18 -3.52 -19.01
N GLN A 413 23.96 -2.62 -19.98
CA GLN A 413 24.63 -2.64 -21.28
C GLN A 413 26.11 -2.27 -21.17
N LEU A 414 26.47 -1.18 -20.49
CA LEU A 414 27.86 -0.75 -20.31
C LEU A 414 28.68 -1.81 -19.57
N ARG A 415 28.15 -2.36 -18.48
CA ARG A 415 28.80 -3.46 -17.75
C ARG A 415 29.01 -4.67 -18.65
N SER A 416 27.96 -5.12 -19.36
CA SER A 416 28.07 -6.31 -20.22
C SER A 416 29.09 -6.13 -21.35
N MET A 417 29.16 -4.92 -21.93
CA MET A 417 30.18 -4.58 -22.94
C MET A 417 31.58 -4.63 -22.33
N LEU A 418 31.78 -3.99 -21.18
CA LEU A 418 33.09 -3.94 -20.52
C LEU A 418 33.54 -5.33 -20.06
N ARG A 419 32.63 -6.14 -19.52
CA ARG A 419 32.85 -7.55 -19.20
C ARG A 419 33.34 -8.34 -20.42
N THR A 420 32.67 -8.14 -21.55
CA THR A 420 33.01 -8.81 -22.82
C THR A 420 34.38 -8.35 -23.34
N PHE A 421 34.68 -7.05 -23.27
CA PHE A 421 35.98 -6.52 -23.69
C PHE A 421 37.10 -7.06 -22.80
N ALA A 422 36.92 -7.07 -21.48
CA ALA A 422 37.89 -7.62 -20.55
C ALA A 422 38.19 -9.10 -20.86
N TRP A 423 37.15 -9.92 -21.02
CA TRP A 423 37.31 -11.36 -21.29
C TRP A 423 37.95 -11.65 -22.66
N CYS A 424 37.56 -10.92 -23.72
CA CYS A 424 37.95 -11.29 -25.09
C CYS A 424 39.25 -10.64 -25.57
N GLN A 425 39.63 -9.49 -25.02
CA GLN A 425 40.74 -8.69 -25.56
C GLN A 425 42.03 -8.85 -24.75
N ASP A 426 41.94 -9.18 -23.45
CA ASP A 426 43.10 -9.23 -22.53
C ASP A 426 44.00 -7.96 -22.64
N GLU A 427 43.35 -6.79 -22.72
CA GLU A 427 44.02 -5.50 -22.89
C GLU A 427 44.15 -4.75 -21.54
N PRO A 428 45.07 -3.76 -21.42
CA PRO A 428 45.17 -2.93 -20.22
C PRO A 428 43.89 -2.14 -19.91
N PRO A 429 43.60 -1.82 -18.63
CA PRO A 429 42.40 -1.12 -18.18
C PRO A 429 42.07 0.17 -18.97
N ALA A 430 43.06 1.00 -19.28
CA ALA A 430 42.87 2.21 -20.05
C ALA A 430 42.34 1.92 -21.47
N VAL A 431 42.80 0.84 -22.09
CA VAL A 431 42.32 0.40 -23.41
C VAL A 431 40.87 -0.06 -23.33
N LEU A 432 40.53 -0.84 -22.30
CA LEU A 432 39.16 -1.32 -22.05
C LEU A 432 38.18 -0.15 -21.89
N LEU A 433 38.55 0.88 -21.13
CA LEU A 433 37.74 2.10 -20.98
C LEU A 433 37.60 2.88 -22.31
N ARG A 434 38.65 2.96 -23.15
CA ARG A 434 38.54 3.56 -24.49
C ARG A 434 37.60 2.77 -25.40
N LEU A 435 37.64 1.44 -25.35
CA LEU A 435 36.71 0.59 -26.11
C LEU A 435 35.28 0.80 -25.65
N LEU A 436 35.07 0.93 -24.33
CA LEU A 436 33.76 1.24 -23.75
C LEU A 436 33.24 2.61 -24.20
N ASP A 437 34.05 3.68 -24.18
CA ASP A 437 33.66 4.99 -24.70
C ASP A 437 33.31 4.96 -26.19
N ARG A 438 34.09 4.20 -26.98
CA ARG A 438 33.82 4.03 -28.42
C ARG A 438 32.50 3.31 -28.64
N ALA A 439 32.21 2.26 -27.88
CA ALA A 439 30.97 1.50 -27.96
C ALA A 439 29.76 2.34 -27.50
N ASN A 440 29.89 3.03 -26.36
CA ASN A 440 28.86 3.93 -25.82
C ASN A 440 28.42 4.98 -26.85
N ARG A 441 29.37 5.57 -27.59
CA ARG A 441 29.06 6.49 -28.70
C ARG A 441 28.54 5.77 -29.95
N GLY A 442 29.25 4.74 -30.41
CA GLY A 442 29.00 4.09 -31.70
C GLY A 442 27.71 3.29 -31.75
N LEU A 443 27.23 2.80 -30.60
CA LEU A 443 25.97 2.09 -30.44
C LEU A 443 24.83 3.02 -29.98
N ALA A 444 25.06 4.34 -29.96
CA ALA A 444 24.09 5.37 -29.60
C ALA A 444 23.45 5.18 -28.21
N LEU A 445 24.22 4.69 -27.23
CA LEU A 445 23.74 4.58 -25.85
C LEU A 445 23.63 5.96 -25.19
N HIS A 446 24.57 6.85 -25.53
CA HIS A 446 24.66 8.23 -25.03
C HIS A 446 24.57 8.32 -23.50
N SER A 447 25.17 7.35 -22.81
CA SER A 447 25.22 7.30 -21.35
C SER A 447 26.41 8.10 -20.86
N SER A 448 26.25 8.83 -19.76
CA SER A 448 27.37 9.37 -18.98
C SER A 448 27.52 8.59 -17.69
N GLY A 449 28.73 8.53 -17.14
CA GLY A 449 28.99 7.78 -15.92
C GLY A 449 30.45 7.75 -15.52
N THR A 450 30.69 7.20 -14.35
CA THR A 450 32.03 6.99 -13.80
C THR A 450 32.36 5.49 -13.83
N ALA A 451 33.64 5.14 -13.93
CA ALA A 451 34.07 3.75 -13.79
C ALA A 451 35.55 3.62 -13.40
N VAL A 452 35.88 2.56 -12.66
CA VAL A 452 37.25 2.07 -12.46
C VAL A 452 37.34 0.67 -13.01
N VAL A 453 38.44 0.39 -13.73
CA VAL A 453 38.82 -0.95 -14.16
C VAL A 453 40.16 -1.28 -13.54
N VAL A 454 40.26 -2.43 -12.90
CA VAL A 454 41.46 -2.91 -12.21
C VAL A 454 41.81 -4.29 -12.73
N ARG A 455 42.99 -4.44 -13.34
CA ARG A 455 43.60 -5.72 -13.68
C ARG A 455 44.54 -6.14 -12.56
N LEU A 456 44.44 -7.39 -12.16
CA LEU A 456 45.25 -8.05 -11.15
C LEU A 456 46.01 -9.17 -11.85
N ASP A 457 47.33 -9.07 -11.88
CA ASP A 457 48.22 -10.11 -12.38
C ASP A 457 48.96 -10.73 -11.18
N ARG A 458 48.80 -12.04 -11.00
CA ARG A 458 49.30 -12.77 -9.83
C ARG A 458 50.81 -12.86 -9.86
N THR A 459 51.40 -12.70 -8.69
CA THR A 459 52.84 -12.90 -8.45
C THR A 459 53.05 -13.82 -7.24
N PRO A 460 54.28 -14.32 -7.02
CA PRO A 460 54.60 -15.09 -5.82
C PRO A 460 54.40 -14.35 -4.49
N HIS A 461 54.27 -13.02 -4.52
CA HIS A 461 54.17 -12.18 -3.33
C HIS A 461 52.80 -11.52 -3.15
N GLY A 462 51.85 -11.80 -4.04
CA GLY A 462 50.52 -11.20 -4.07
C GLY A 462 50.09 -10.89 -5.49
N PHE A 463 49.72 -9.63 -5.77
CA PHE A 463 49.27 -9.19 -7.10
C PHE A 463 49.93 -7.88 -7.52
N GLU A 464 50.36 -7.83 -8.78
CA GLU A 464 50.58 -6.57 -9.47
C GLU A 464 49.24 -6.03 -9.94
N VAL A 465 49.00 -4.76 -9.66
CA VAL A 465 47.74 -4.08 -9.96
C VAL A 465 48.00 -3.08 -11.07
N THR A 466 47.28 -3.20 -12.18
CA THR A 466 47.16 -2.13 -13.18
C THR A 466 45.73 -1.61 -13.14
N TRP A 467 45.52 -0.31 -13.08
CA TRP A 467 44.16 0.26 -13.02
C TRP A 467 44.03 1.56 -13.80
N SER A 468 42.81 1.86 -14.25
CA SER A 468 42.46 3.10 -14.92
C SER A 468 41.12 3.61 -14.37
N ASN A 469 40.98 4.92 -14.25
CA ASN A 469 39.84 5.55 -13.60
C ASN A 469 39.24 6.66 -14.48
N ALA A 470 37.99 6.48 -14.87
CA ALA A 470 37.18 7.44 -15.60
C ALA A 470 36.24 8.21 -14.65
N GLY A 471 36.80 9.13 -13.88
CA GLY A 471 36.05 10.09 -13.06
C GLY A 471 35.37 9.51 -11.81
N HIS A 472 35.71 8.29 -11.41
CA HIS A 472 35.16 7.58 -10.25
C HIS A 472 35.99 7.85 -8.98
N PRO A 473 35.43 7.62 -7.76
CA PRO A 473 36.23 7.62 -6.54
C PRO A 473 37.45 6.70 -6.61
N ALA A 474 38.57 7.17 -6.06
CA ALA A 474 39.84 6.43 -6.08
C ALA A 474 39.78 5.17 -5.19
N PRO A 475 40.31 4.02 -5.64
CA PRO A 475 40.36 2.79 -4.84
C PRO A 475 41.09 2.98 -3.51
N LEU A 476 40.68 2.22 -2.50
CA LEU A 476 41.35 2.17 -1.20
C LEU A 476 42.06 0.83 -1.01
N VAL A 477 43.22 0.83 -0.35
CA VAL A 477 43.94 -0.38 0.07
C VAL A 477 44.09 -0.36 1.58
N LEU A 478 43.48 -1.34 2.25
CA LEU A 478 43.77 -1.66 3.63
C LEU A 478 44.98 -2.59 3.64
N ARG A 479 46.10 -2.10 4.15
CA ARG A 479 47.32 -2.87 4.32
C ARG A 479 47.19 -3.86 5.48
N ALA A 480 47.97 -4.94 5.42
CA ALA A 480 48.01 -5.95 6.49
C ALA A 480 48.38 -5.37 7.87
N ASP A 481 49.09 -4.24 7.92
CA ASP A 481 49.45 -3.53 9.16
C ASP A 481 48.32 -2.65 9.72
N GLY A 482 47.18 -2.57 9.02
CA GLY A 482 46.01 -1.75 9.38
C GLY A 482 46.05 -0.32 8.87
N SER A 483 47.10 0.10 8.17
CA SER A 483 47.09 1.38 7.46
C SER A 483 46.16 1.34 6.25
N VAL A 484 45.51 2.46 5.95
CA VAL A 484 44.64 2.59 4.78
C VAL A 484 45.22 3.62 3.83
N GLU A 485 45.56 3.16 2.63
CA GLU A 485 46.10 3.96 1.54
C GLU A 485 45.00 4.23 0.50
N THR A 486 45.05 5.40 -0.13
CA THR A 486 44.25 5.70 -1.32
C THR A 486 45.16 5.54 -2.53
N LEU A 487 44.74 4.79 -3.55
CA LEU A 487 45.46 4.72 -4.81
C LEU A 487 45.26 6.05 -5.56
N ASP A 488 46.05 7.05 -5.17
CA ASP A 488 45.88 8.44 -5.58
C ASP A 488 46.55 8.67 -6.94
N ALA A 489 45.72 8.76 -7.98
CA ALA A 489 46.12 9.22 -9.29
C ALA A 489 45.02 10.12 -9.88
N PRO A 490 45.36 11.11 -10.72
CA PRO A 490 44.36 11.96 -11.35
C PRO A 490 43.37 11.13 -12.15
N ALA A 491 42.08 11.19 -11.81
CA ALA A 491 41.06 10.52 -12.58
C ALA A 491 40.93 11.17 -13.97
N ASP A 492 40.82 10.35 -15.02
CA ASP A 492 40.48 10.81 -16.35
C ASP A 492 39.00 11.26 -16.40
N LEU A 493 38.62 12.01 -17.43
CA LEU A 493 37.24 12.51 -17.57
C LEU A 493 36.19 11.40 -17.61
N MET A 494 35.02 11.61 -17.01
CA MET A 494 33.89 10.67 -17.00
C MET A 494 33.55 10.10 -18.40
N LEU A 495 33.05 8.86 -18.42
CA LEU A 495 32.60 8.19 -19.64
C LEU A 495 31.50 9.00 -20.33
N GLY A 496 31.52 9.02 -21.66
CA GLY A 496 30.49 9.67 -22.48
C GLY A 496 30.49 11.21 -22.52
N VAL A 497 31.29 11.90 -21.69
CA VAL A 497 31.33 13.38 -21.65
C VAL A 497 32.10 13.98 -22.84
N LEU A 498 33.39 13.65 -22.98
CA LEU A 498 34.20 14.04 -24.12
C LEU A 498 34.72 12.80 -24.84
N PRO A 499 34.11 12.45 -25.96
CA PRO A 499 34.48 11.21 -26.62
C PRO A 499 35.83 11.31 -27.35
N GLY A 500 36.80 10.46 -26.96
CA GLY A 500 38.20 10.51 -27.45
C GLY A 500 39.21 10.92 -26.38
N THR A 501 38.76 11.12 -25.14
CA THR A 501 39.62 11.31 -23.95
C THR A 501 40.69 10.22 -23.88
N THR A 502 41.94 10.65 -23.73
CA THR A 502 43.06 9.74 -23.45
C THR A 502 42.83 9.09 -22.08
N ARG A 503 42.96 7.77 -22.03
CA ARG A 503 42.88 6.98 -20.79
C ARG A 503 44.29 6.59 -20.33
N HIS A 504 44.55 6.65 -19.03
CA HIS A 504 45.85 6.33 -18.45
C HIS A 504 45.77 5.12 -17.52
N ASP A 505 46.81 4.29 -17.57
CA ASP A 505 47.00 3.19 -16.62
C ASP A 505 47.94 3.63 -15.50
N HIS A 506 47.61 3.18 -14.29
CA HIS A 506 48.38 3.37 -13.08
C HIS A 506 48.73 2.00 -12.50
N ARG A 507 49.79 1.93 -11.69
CA ARG A 507 50.28 0.67 -11.11
C ARG A 507 50.34 0.74 -9.59
N ALA A 508 50.05 -0.38 -8.94
CA ALA A 508 50.22 -0.58 -7.51
C ALA A 508 50.54 -2.07 -7.23
N HIS A 509 50.91 -2.38 -5.99
CA HIS A 509 51.16 -3.75 -5.55
C HIS A 509 50.28 -4.08 -4.34
N LEU A 510 49.71 -5.27 -4.33
CA LEU A 510 48.96 -5.84 -3.20
C LEU A 510 49.71 -7.05 -2.67
N ALA A 511 50.21 -6.94 -1.45
CA ALA A 511 50.88 -8.04 -0.75
C ALA A 511 49.85 -8.98 -0.11
N HIS A 512 50.29 -10.16 0.33
CA HIS A 512 49.45 -11.04 1.14
C HIS A 512 48.90 -10.33 2.39
N GLY A 513 47.60 -10.47 2.63
CA GLY A 513 46.87 -9.80 3.71
C GLY A 513 46.28 -8.45 3.33
N ASP A 514 46.75 -7.81 2.25
CA ASP A 514 46.20 -6.55 1.79
C ASP A 514 44.77 -6.72 1.24
N THR A 515 43.94 -5.71 1.42
CA THR A 515 42.56 -5.65 0.91
C THR A 515 42.35 -4.43 0.03
N LEU A 516 42.06 -4.64 -1.25
CA LEU A 516 41.60 -3.61 -2.16
C LEU A 516 40.09 -3.41 -2.00
N LEU A 517 39.64 -2.16 -1.90
CA LEU A 517 38.24 -1.77 -1.85
C LEU A 517 37.93 -0.79 -2.98
N LEU A 518 37.00 -1.20 -3.84
CA LEU A 518 36.34 -0.38 -4.84
C LEU A 518 34.95 0.00 -4.32
N TYR A 519 34.56 1.26 -4.48
CA TYR A 519 33.32 1.79 -3.95
C TYR A 519 32.79 2.93 -4.83
N THR A 520 31.47 3.05 -4.89
CA THR A 520 30.79 4.16 -5.57
C THR A 520 30.68 5.39 -4.67
N ASP A 521 30.35 6.51 -5.27
CA ASP A 521 30.31 7.82 -4.61
C ASP A 521 29.25 7.92 -3.52
N GLY A 522 28.15 7.15 -3.57
CA GLY A 522 27.14 7.08 -2.52
C GLY A 522 27.69 6.72 -1.13
N LEU A 523 28.88 6.10 -1.04
CA LEU A 523 29.55 5.82 0.24
C LEU A 523 30.12 7.11 0.87
N VAL A 524 30.60 8.02 0.03
CA VAL A 524 31.32 9.24 0.43
C VAL A 524 30.48 10.51 0.26
N GLU A 525 29.49 10.54 -0.61
CA GLU A 525 28.64 11.71 -0.83
C GLU A 525 27.53 11.82 0.21
N ARG A 526 27.47 12.98 0.87
CA ARG A 526 26.40 13.32 1.83
C ARG A 526 26.14 14.81 1.82
N ARG A 527 24.86 15.21 1.78
CA ARG A 527 24.48 16.62 1.91
C ARG A 527 24.97 17.20 3.24
N GLY A 528 25.69 18.30 3.18
CA GLY A 528 26.18 19.02 4.36
C GLY A 528 27.49 18.49 4.94
N THR A 529 28.20 17.59 4.26
CA THR A 529 29.54 17.13 4.65
C THR A 529 30.47 17.19 3.45
N SER A 530 31.74 17.55 3.66
CA SER A 530 32.70 17.58 2.56
C SER A 530 33.15 16.17 2.16
N TYR A 531 33.55 16.00 0.90
CA TYR A 531 34.12 14.74 0.40
C TYR A 531 35.32 14.27 1.23
N ALA A 532 36.22 15.19 1.60
CA ALA A 532 37.42 14.87 2.36
C ALA A 532 37.12 14.31 3.76
N GLU A 533 36.14 14.91 4.47
CA GLU A 533 35.69 14.42 5.79
C GLU A 533 35.06 13.03 5.68
N ARG A 534 34.24 12.80 4.65
CA ARG A 534 33.59 11.51 4.43
C ARG A 534 34.58 10.43 4.05
N LEU A 535 35.52 10.73 3.15
CA LEU A 535 36.60 9.79 2.81
C LEU A 535 37.46 9.45 4.03
N ALA A 536 37.74 10.41 4.92
CA ALA A 536 38.42 10.14 6.19
C ALA A 536 37.62 9.18 7.08
N ALA A 537 36.29 9.33 7.15
CA ALA A 537 35.42 8.41 7.88
C ALA A 537 35.40 7.00 7.27
N VAL A 538 35.39 6.88 5.94
CA VAL A 538 35.51 5.58 5.25
C VAL A 538 36.84 4.91 5.59
N ARG A 539 37.95 5.63 5.51
CA ARG A 539 39.29 5.10 5.86
C ARG A 539 39.35 4.64 7.32
N ALA A 540 38.81 5.43 8.24
CA ALA A 540 38.77 5.08 9.65
C ALA A 540 37.93 3.81 9.89
N ALA A 541 36.77 3.69 9.24
CA ALA A 541 35.95 2.48 9.31
C ALA A 541 36.66 1.25 8.72
N LEU A 542 37.31 1.40 7.56
CA LEU A 542 38.03 0.32 6.90
C LEU A 542 39.21 -0.19 7.75
N ALA A 543 39.94 0.71 8.42
CA ALA A 543 41.07 0.36 9.30
C ALA A 543 40.69 -0.59 10.44
N GLU A 544 39.44 -0.56 10.90
CA GLU A 544 38.93 -1.44 11.98
C GLU A 544 38.69 -2.89 11.52
N HIS A 545 38.81 -3.18 10.21
CA HIS A 545 38.39 -4.45 9.62
C HIS A 545 39.54 -5.34 9.10
N THR A 546 40.77 -5.14 9.57
CA THR A 546 41.92 -6.01 9.25
C THR A 546 41.66 -7.48 9.52
N ALA A 547 41.05 -7.79 10.67
CA ALA A 547 40.74 -9.17 11.09
C ALA A 547 39.33 -9.65 10.69
N THR A 548 38.51 -8.80 10.05
CA THR A 548 37.14 -9.19 9.64
C THR A 548 37.20 -10.12 8.45
N THR A 549 36.31 -11.12 8.37
CA THR A 549 36.22 -12.00 7.19
C THR A 549 35.87 -11.18 5.94
N THR A 550 36.50 -11.50 4.79
CA THR A 550 36.31 -10.71 3.57
C THR A 550 34.84 -10.61 3.16
N SER A 551 34.08 -11.69 3.33
CA SER A 551 32.64 -11.74 3.02
C SER A 551 31.77 -10.80 3.86
N ALA A 552 32.20 -10.42 5.07
CA ALA A 552 31.43 -9.56 5.97
C ALA A 552 31.81 -8.07 5.85
N LEU A 553 32.95 -7.77 5.20
CA LEU A 553 33.51 -6.42 5.14
C LEU A 553 32.59 -5.41 4.42
N PRO A 554 32.10 -5.66 3.19
CA PRO A 554 31.26 -4.68 2.49
C PRO A 554 29.99 -4.32 3.28
N ASP A 555 29.27 -5.32 3.79
CA ASP A 555 28.08 -5.13 4.61
C ASP A 555 28.36 -4.38 5.92
N ALA A 556 29.51 -4.62 6.56
CA ALA A 556 29.91 -3.91 7.77
C ALA A 556 30.15 -2.42 7.50
N LEU A 557 30.78 -2.09 6.38
CA LEU A 557 31.00 -0.70 5.96
C LEU A 557 29.68 0.01 5.66
N VAL A 558 28.75 -0.62 4.93
CA VAL A 558 27.42 -0.04 4.66
C VAL A 558 26.70 0.24 5.97
N ARG A 559 26.57 -0.75 6.86
CA ARG A 559 25.87 -0.58 8.15
C ARG A 559 26.43 0.54 9.02
N ARG A 560 27.74 0.77 8.97
CA ARG A 560 28.41 1.80 9.77
C ARG A 560 28.30 3.19 9.16
N LEU A 561 28.41 3.30 7.85
CA LEU A 561 28.60 4.58 7.16
C LEU A 561 27.33 5.15 6.53
N VAL A 562 26.28 4.32 6.41
CA VAL A 562 25.04 4.60 5.69
C VAL A 562 23.85 4.45 6.63
N SER A 563 23.16 5.55 6.93
CA SER A 563 22.01 5.57 7.86
C SER A 563 20.76 6.27 7.33
N ASP A 564 20.86 7.05 6.25
CA ASP A 564 19.74 7.80 5.64
C ASP A 564 20.00 8.00 4.13
N GLN A 565 19.93 6.90 3.39
CA GLN A 565 20.52 6.74 2.06
C GLN A 565 19.70 7.43 0.96
N ARG A 566 20.32 8.36 0.22
CA ARG A 566 19.71 9.04 -0.93
C ARG A 566 20.20 8.55 -2.28
N ASP A 567 21.35 7.89 -2.31
CA ASP A 567 21.97 7.35 -3.51
C ASP A 567 22.40 5.91 -3.29
N ASP A 568 22.50 5.15 -4.37
CA ASP A 568 22.92 3.75 -4.27
C ASP A 568 24.39 3.62 -3.84
N VAL A 569 24.74 2.47 -3.28
CA VAL A 569 26.12 2.15 -2.89
C VAL A 569 26.46 0.77 -3.37
N ALA A 570 27.46 0.67 -4.24
CA ALA A 570 28.13 -0.57 -4.58
C ALA A 570 29.53 -0.62 -3.95
N LEU A 571 29.88 -1.79 -3.41
CA LEU A 571 31.18 -2.08 -2.83
C LEU A 571 31.70 -3.39 -3.41
N LEU A 572 32.96 -3.42 -3.81
CA LEU A 572 33.68 -4.62 -4.22
C LEU A 572 35.04 -4.68 -3.50
N ALA A 573 35.23 -5.69 -2.67
CA ALA A 573 36.44 -5.94 -1.91
C ALA A 573 37.18 -7.17 -2.44
N LEU A 574 38.50 -7.06 -2.57
CA LEU A 574 39.41 -8.17 -2.82
C LEU A 574 40.45 -8.24 -1.71
N ARG A 575 40.55 -9.36 -1.00
CA ARG A 575 41.62 -9.63 -0.04
C ARG A 575 42.59 -10.66 -0.58
N VAL A 576 43.89 -10.33 -0.59
CA VAL A 576 44.94 -11.28 -0.98
C VAL A 576 45.16 -12.28 0.16
N ARG A 577 44.97 -13.57 -0.12
CA ARG A 577 45.18 -14.63 0.87
C ARG A 577 46.67 -14.89 1.06
N HIS A 578 47.07 -15.23 2.28
CA HIS A 578 48.35 -15.91 2.50
C HIS A 578 48.25 -17.32 1.88
N THR A 579 49.17 -17.66 0.98
CA THR A 579 49.37 -19.07 0.60
C THR A 579 49.74 -19.85 1.85
N VAL A 580 48.99 -20.93 2.15
CA VAL A 580 49.34 -21.87 3.21
C VAL A 580 50.74 -22.39 2.92
N ALA A 581 51.62 -22.30 3.92
CA ALA A 581 52.99 -22.79 3.81
C ALA A 581 52.97 -24.27 3.39
N ARG A 582 53.69 -24.58 2.32
CA ARG A 582 53.98 -25.96 1.87
C ARG A 582 54.40 -26.81 3.08
N PRO A 583 53.72 -27.92 3.40
CA PRO A 583 54.13 -28.78 4.50
C PRO A 583 55.56 -29.32 4.27
N PRO A 584 56.32 -29.62 5.34
CA PRO A 584 57.75 -29.86 5.26
C PRO A 584 58.07 -31.20 4.59
N GLY A 585 58.41 -31.14 3.30
CA GLY A 585 59.15 -32.16 2.55
C GLY A 585 58.49 -33.54 2.38
N PRO A 586 58.95 -34.35 1.40
CA PRO A 586 58.40 -35.68 1.16
C PRO A 586 58.78 -36.63 2.32
N GLY A 587 57.78 -37.24 2.98
CA GLY A 587 58.01 -38.41 3.85
C GLY A 587 57.31 -38.47 5.22
N ARG A 588 56.48 -37.49 5.62
CA ARG A 588 55.61 -37.62 6.81
C ARG A 588 54.15 -37.27 6.47
N PRO A 589 53.17 -38.11 6.85
CA PRO A 589 51.76 -37.76 6.71
C PRO A 589 51.49 -36.48 7.52
N SER A 590 50.94 -35.47 6.84
CA SER A 590 50.53 -34.22 7.47
C SER A 590 49.04 -34.32 7.76
N VAL A 591 48.68 -34.51 9.02
CA VAL A 591 47.29 -34.45 9.47
C VAL A 591 46.96 -32.99 9.75
N LEU A 592 46.00 -32.43 9.00
CA LEU A 592 45.55 -31.07 9.12
C LEU A 592 44.08 -31.08 9.52
N THR A 593 43.70 -30.29 10.53
CA THR A 593 42.32 -30.18 11.01
C THR A 593 41.80 -28.77 10.84
N ARG A 594 40.48 -28.65 10.60
CA ARG A 594 39.76 -27.39 10.49
C ARG A 594 38.40 -27.49 11.14
N GLN A 595 38.11 -26.55 12.04
CA GLN A 595 36.78 -26.35 12.59
C GLN A 595 35.85 -25.75 11.53
N VAL A 596 34.65 -26.29 11.42
CA VAL A 596 33.62 -25.88 10.46
C VAL A 596 32.38 -25.43 11.24
N GLU A 597 31.94 -24.19 11.02
CA GLU A 597 30.71 -23.69 11.61
C GLU A 597 29.51 -24.52 11.13
N HIS A 598 28.53 -24.78 12.02
CA HIS A 598 27.35 -25.57 11.72
C HIS A 598 26.29 -24.75 10.95
N VAL A 599 26.68 -24.22 9.79
CA VAL A 599 25.85 -23.44 8.86
C VAL A 599 26.20 -23.77 7.42
N SER A 600 25.22 -23.76 6.50
CA SER A 600 25.44 -24.19 5.11
C SER A 600 26.46 -23.34 4.35
N SER A 601 26.62 -22.07 4.71
CA SER A 601 27.62 -21.16 4.13
C SER A 601 29.07 -21.56 4.43
N ALA A 602 29.33 -22.37 5.47
CA ALA A 602 30.67 -22.82 5.87
C ALA A 602 31.21 -23.99 5.02
N ILE A 603 30.35 -24.69 4.28
CA ILE A 603 30.73 -25.86 3.45
C ILE A 603 31.69 -25.44 2.32
N GLY A 604 31.38 -24.36 1.60
CA GLY A 604 32.22 -23.85 0.52
C GLY A 604 33.64 -23.47 0.97
N PRO A 605 33.81 -22.68 2.04
CA PRO A 605 35.11 -22.42 2.66
C PRO A 605 35.88 -23.67 3.08
N ALA A 606 35.23 -24.66 3.70
CA ALA A 606 35.87 -25.90 4.16
C ALA A 606 36.32 -26.78 2.99
N ARG A 607 35.49 -26.93 1.95
CA ARG A 607 35.86 -27.62 0.71
C ARG A 607 37.04 -26.97 0.00
N ARG A 608 37.06 -25.64 -0.07
CA ARG A 608 38.19 -24.89 -0.65
C ARG A 608 39.48 -25.12 0.11
N TRP A 609 39.44 -25.22 1.44
CA TRP A 609 40.63 -25.53 2.23
C TRP A 609 41.18 -26.93 1.95
N VAL A 610 40.33 -27.94 1.78
CA VAL A 610 40.80 -29.27 1.35
C VAL A 610 41.52 -29.16 0.01
N ASP A 611 40.92 -28.46 -0.95
CA ASP A 611 41.52 -28.26 -2.27
C ASP A 611 42.85 -27.50 -2.23
N ASP A 612 42.93 -26.43 -1.44
CA ASP A 612 44.14 -25.62 -1.23
C ASP A 612 45.28 -26.47 -0.64
N VAL A 613 44.97 -27.35 0.33
CA VAL A 613 45.96 -28.25 0.93
C VAL A 613 46.43 -29.30 -0.08
N LEU A 614 45.50 -29.93 -0.82
CA LEU A 614 45.86 -30.93 -1.82
C LEU A 614 46.70 -30.33 -2.95
N GLU A 615 46.39 -29.10 -3.36
CA GLU A 615 47.20 -28.33 -4.30
C GLU A 615 48.60 -28.07 -3.75
N SER A 616 48.73 -27.68 -2.48
CA SER A 616 50.04 -27.45 -1.85
C SER A 616 50.91 -28.71 -1.74
N CYS A 617 50.26 -29.89 -1.77
CA CYS A 617 50.89 -31.21 -1.74
C CYS A 617 51.13 -31.80 -3.14
N ASP A 618 50.87 -31.05 -4.21
CA ASP A 618 51.05 -31.47 -5.62
C ASP A 618 50.22 -32.71 -6.00
N VAL A 619 49.01 -32.84 -5.42
CA VAL A 619 48.08 -33.93 -5.75
C VAL A 619 47.47 -33.69 -7.13
N ALA A 620 47.39 -34.76 -7.94
CA ALA A 620 46.89 -34.71 -9.31
C ALA A 620 45.48 -34.07 -9.41
N PRO A 621 45.20 -33.23 -10.43
CA PRO A 621 43.89 -32.58 -10.61
C PRO A 621 42.71 -33.54 -10.75
N SER A 622 42.93 -34.77 -11.24
CA SER A 622 41.91 -35.84 -11.30
C SER A 622 41.44 -36.23 -9.90
N VAL A 623 42.39 -36.52 -9.00
CA VAL A 623 42.12 -36.93 -7.63
C VAL A 623 41.52 -35.78 -6.81
N ARG A 624 42.04 -34.55 -6.98
CA ARG A 624 41.49 -33.34 -6.32
C ARG A 624 40.00 -33.13 -6.61
N ARG A 625 39.56 -33.27 -7.86
CA ARG A 625 38.14 -33.14 -8.23
C ARG A 625 37.26 -34.15 -7.49
N ILE A 626 37.71 -35.41 -7.40
CA ILE A 626 36.99 -36.46 -6.68
C ILE A 626 36.97 -36.16 -5.18
N ALA A 627 38.11 -35.77 -4.60
CA ALA A 627 38.22 -35.39 -3.21
C ALA A 627 37.28 -34.23 -2.86
N MET A 628 37.19 -33.19 -3.69
CA MET A 628 36.29 -32.05 -3.47
C MET A 628 34.82 -32.45 -3.54
N LEU A 629 34.45 -33.33 -4.47
CA LEU A 629 33.09 -33.85 -4.60
C LEU A 629 32.70 -34.59 -3.31
N LEU A 630 33.50 -35.58 -2.91
CA LEU A 630 33.23 -36.38 -1.72
C LEU A 630 33.27 -35.55 -0.44
N THR A 631 34.21 -34.60 -0.33
CA THR A 631 34.27 -33.64 0.78
C THR A 631 33.00 -32.81 0.88
N SER A 632 32.47 -32.35 -0.26
CA SER A 632 31.21 -31.60 -0.30
C SER A 632 30.05 -32.43 0.23
N GLU A 633 29.96 -33.71 -0.16
CA GLU A 633 28.90 -34.60 0.29
C GLU A 633 28.97 -34.89 1.79
N VAL A 634 30.17 -35.18 2.30
CA VAL A 634 30.36 -35.50 3.73
C VAL A 634 30.11 -34.26 4.60
N LEU A 635 30.62 -33.09 4.22
CA LEU A 635 30.37 -31.83 4.93
C LEU A 635 28.90 -31.42 4.90
N THR A 636 28.23 -31.58 3.76
CA THR A 636 26.79 -31.28 3.64
C THR A 636 25.98 -32.15 4.58
N ASN A 637 26.30 -33.45 4.66
CA ASN A 637 25.65 -34.35 5.61
C ASN A 637 25.90 -33.94 7.07
N ALA A 638 27.13 -33.59 7.43
CA ALA A 638 27.47 -33.15 8.79
C ALA A 638 26.74 -31.86 9.19
N VAL A 639 26.63 -30.89 8.27
CA VAL A 639 25.98 -29.60 8.53
C VAL A 639 24.45 -29.70 8.50
N GLN A 640 23.86 -30.44 7.55
CA GLN A 640 22.40 -30.53 7.40
C GLN A 640 21.75 -31.58 8.30
N HIS A 641 22.46 -32.66 8.61
CA HIS A 641 21.90 -33.84 9.30
C HIS A 641 22.68 -34.23 10.56
N GLY A 642 23.86 -33.64 10.79
CA GLY A 642 24.66 -33.81 12.01
C GLY A 642 24.34 -32.76 13.07
N ALA A 643 25.20 -32.65 14.08
CA ALA A 643 25.13 -31.64 15.12
C ALA A 643 26.51 -30.99 15.34
N ALA A 644 26.54 -29.75 15.84
CA ALA A 644 27.78 -29.12 16.28
C ALA A 644 28.42 -29.89 17.46
N PRO A 645 29.76 -29.87 17.60
CA PRO A 645 30.74 -29.23 16.70
C PRO A 645 30.99 -30.06 15.44
N VAL A 646 31.34 -29.39 14.32
CA VAL A 646 31.79 -30.04 13.08
C VAL A 646 33.26 -29.75 12.84
N GLU A 647 34.04 -30.80 12.61
CA GLU A 647 35.48 -30.71 12.35
C GLU A 647 35.83 -31.53 11.11
N ALA A 648 36.59 -30.94 10.19
CA ALA A 648 37.14 -31.62 9.03
C ALA A 648 38.63 -31.91 9.27
N GLU A 649 39.05 -33.14 9.01
CA GLU A 649 40.41 -33.61 9.10
C GLU A 649 40.84 -34.12 7.71
N LEU A 650 42.07 -33.77 7.34
CA LEU A 650 42.68 -34.10 6.06
C LEU A 650 44.06 -34.68 6.33
N GLU A 651 44.27 -35.91 5.89
CA GLU A 651 45.56 -36.59 5.93
C GLU A 651 46.02 -36.88 4.51
N VAL A 652 47.14 -36.28 4.12
CA VAL A 652 47.78 -36.52 2.83
C VAL A 652 48.99 -37.41 3.04
N GLY A 653 48.86 -38.70 2.72
CA GLY A 653 49.93 -39.68 2.75
C GLY A 653 50.68 -39.79 1.42
N HIS A 654 51.61 -40.74 1.31
CA HIS A 654 52.40 -40.95 0.08
C HIS A 654 51.63 -41.72 -1.01
N ARG A 655 50.63 -42.52 -0.62
CA ARG A 655 49.82 -43.36 -1.53
C ARG A 655 48.32 -43.15 -1.39
N VAL A 656 47.89 -42.63 -0.24
CA VAL A 656 46.48 -42.52 0.11
C VAL A 656 46.23 -41.13 0.68
N LEU A 657 45.15 -40.52 0.24
CA LEU A 657 44.52 -39.33 0.79
C LEU A 657 43.34 -39.76 1.64
N ARG A 658 43.26 -39.32 2.90
CA ARG A 658 42.10 -39.53 3.76
C ARG A 658 41.46 -38.20 4.15
N VAL A 659 40.13 -38.12 4.01
CA VAL A 659 39.33 -36.99 4.50
C VAL A 659 38.33 -37.54 5.50
N ALA A 660 38.28 -36.95 6.69
CA ALA A 660 37.35 -37.32 7.75
C ALA A 660 36.58 -36.09 8.22
N VAL A 661 35.27 -36.23 8.43
CA VAL A 661 34.43 -35.18 9.01
C VAL A 661 33.74 -35.72 10.23
N ARG A 662 33.99 -35.07 11.35
CA ARG A 662 33.40 -35.37 12.66
C ARG A 662 32.24 -34.43 12.92
N ASP A 663 31.14 -34.98 13.46
CA ASP A 663 30.01 -34.20 13.96
C ASP A 663 29.48 -34.76 15.29
N GLY A 664 28.72 -33.95 16.02
CA GLY A 664 28.17 -34.27 17.35
C GLY A 664 26.95 -35.20 17.34
N SER A 665 26.46 -35.65 16.18
CA SER A 665 25.31 -36.57 16.09
C SER A 665 25.73 -38.04 16.15
N ALA A 666 25.05 -38.82 16.99
CA ALA A 666 25.21 -40.28 17.02
C ALA A 666 24.40 -41.01 15.92
N VAL A 667 23.63 -40.28 15.10
CA VAL A 667 22.77 -40.89 14.06
C VAL A 667 23.61 -41.29 12.85
N LEU A 668 23.74 -42.59 12.57
CA LEU A 668 24.50 -43.08 11.42
C LEU A 668 23.86 -42.67 10.07
N PRO A 669 24.68 -42.40 9.02
CA PRO A 669 24.17 -42.15 7.67
C PRO A 669 23.38 -43.37 7.16
N ARG A 670 22.22 -43.13 6.55
CA ARG A 670 21.43 -44.17 5.90
C ARG A 670 21.57 -44.06 4.39
N LEU A 671 21.88 -45.17 3.72
CA LEU A 671 21.77 -45.26 2.27
C LEU A 671 20.31 -45.06 1.87
N ARG A 672 20.06 -44.05 1.04
CA ARG A 672 18.76 -43.82 0.41
C ARG A 672 18.87 -44.15 -1.07
N SER A 673 17.77 -44.62 -1.66
CA SER A 673 17.62 -44.75 -3.11
C SER A 673 16.64 -43.67 -3.59
N PRO A 674 17.09 -42.41 -3.74
CA PRO A 674 16.22 -41.32 -4.15
C PRO A 674 15.72 -41.52 -5.58
N ARG A 675 14.52 -41.01 -5.88
CA ARG A 675 13.96 -41.01 -7.24
C ARG A 675 14.76 -40.07 -8.16
N PRO A 676 14.70 -40.22 -9.50
CA PRO A 676 15.51 -39.42 -10.42
C PRO A 676 15.33 -37.90 -10.27
N ASP A 677 14.15 -37.46 -9.82
CA ASP A 677 13.69 -36.09 -9.60
C ASP A 677 13.99 -35.53 -8.20
N GLU A 678 14.44 -36.36 -7.26
CA GLU A 678 14.82 -35.91 -5.92
C GLU A 678 16.22 -35.30 -5.94
N THR A 679 16.32 -34.05 -5.45
CA THR A 679 17.54 -33.22 -5.43
C THR A 679 18.51 -33.56 -4.29
N GLY A 680 18.21 -34.55 -3.44
CA GLY A 680 19.03 -34.94 -2.28
C GLY A 680 19.11 -36.45 -2.04
N GLY A 681 19.96 -36.87 -1.09
CA GLY A 681 20.06 -38.27 -0.65
C GLY A 681 21.01 -39.18 -1.45
N ARG A 682 21.88 -38.60 -2.30
CA ARG A 682 22.87 -39.34 -3.11
C ARG A 682 24.29 -39.38 -2.53
N GLY A 683 24.58 -38.62 -1.46
CA GLY A 683 25.94 -38.46 -0.94
C GLY A 683 26.67 -39.75 -0.58
N VAL A 684 25.97 -40.73 0.00
CA VAL A 684 26.57 -42.04 0.31
C VAL A 684 26.85 -42.86 -0.97
N GLN A 685 26.05 -42.69 -2.02
CA GLN A 685 26.28 -43.38 -3.30
C GLN A 685 27.51 -42.84 -4.04
N PHE A 686 27.84 -41.56 -3.86
CA PHE A 686 29.08 -41.00 -4.39
C PHE A 686 30.30 -41.56 -3.65
N LEU A 687 30.22 -41.70 -2.33
CA LEU A 687 31.26 -42.36 -1.53
C LEU A 687 31.48 -43.81 -1.98
N GLU A 688 30.40 -44.58 -2.16
CA GLU A 688 30.50 -45.98 -2.64
C GLU A 688 31.11 -46.13 -4.04
N ARG A 689 30.91 -45.14 -4.92
CA ARG A 689 31.35 -45.24 -6.34
C ARG A 689 32.72 -44.64 -6.60
N CYS A 690 33.11 -43.62 -5.83
CA CYS A 690 34.29 -42.82 -6.14
C CYS A 690 35.40 -42.91 -5.10
N ALA A 691 35.13 -43.37 -3.88
CA ALA A 691 36.17 -43.56 -2.86
C ALA A 691 36.82 -44.94 -3.00
N SER A 692 38.14 -45.05 -2.77
CA SER A 692 38.81 -46.34 -2.64
C SER A 692 38.29 -47.09 -1.41
N ARG A 693 38.08 -46.36 -0.31
CA ARG A 693 37.42 -46.84 0.92
C ARG A 693 36.63 -45.72 1.55
N TRP A 694 35.58 -46.04 2.29
CA TRP A 694 34.90 -45.09 3.15
C TRP A 694 34.30 -45.81 4.36
N GLY A 695 34.04 -45.07 5.42
CA GLY A 695 33.53 -45.65 6.66
C GLY A 695 32.91 -44.61 7.59
N VAL A 696 32.32 -45.12 8.68
CA VAL A 696 31.75 -44.31 9.74
C VAL A 696 32.21 -44.88 11.08
N ASP A 697 32.93 -44.09 11.85
CA ASP A 697 33.39 -44.44 13.18
C ASP A 697 32.49 -43.74 14.21
N ALA A 698 31.86 -44.51 15.11
CA ALA A 698 31.16 -43.95 16.25
C ALA A 698 32.16 -43.61 17.36
N LEU A 699 31.96 -42.50 18.07
CA LEU A 699 32.84 -42.14 19.20
C LEU A 699 32.47 -42.98 20.43
N ASP A 700 33.39 -43.80 20.92
CA ASP A 700 33.19 -44.59 22.14
C ASP A 700 32.96 -43.68 23.36
N GLY A 701 31.77 -43.77 23.95
CA GLY A 701 31.44 -43.11 25.22
C GLY A 701 30.94 -41.65 25.15
N ALA A 702 30.73 -41.08 23.96
CA ALA A 702 30.18 -39.72 23.78
C ALA A 702 29.28 -39.61 22.52
N PRO A 703 28.30 -38.68 22.47
CA PRO A 703 27.54 -38.44 21.25
C PRO A 703 28.44 -37.86 20.14
N GLY A 704 28.48 -38.55 19.00
CA GLY A 704 29.13 -38.08 17.77
C GLY A 704 29.63 -39.23 16.90
N LYS A 705 29.93 -38.88 15.64
CA LYS A 705 30.43 -39.82 14.63
C LYS A 705 31.46 -39.12 13.75
N THR A 706 32.31 -39.92 13.12
CA THR A 706 33.25 -39.48 12.09
C THR A 706 32.94 -40.23 10.80
N VAL A 707 32.54 -39.52 9.76
CA VAL A 707 32.40 -40.08 8.41
C VAL A 707 33.67 -39.79 7.63
N TRP A 708 34.29 -40.80 7.04
CA TRP A 708 35.56 -40.65 6.35
C TRP A 708 35.60 -41.37 5.01
N PHE A 709 36.48 -40.91 4.11
CA PHE A 709 36.80 -41.60 2.87
C PHE A 709 38.29 -41.51 2.56
N GLU A 710 38.76 -42.47 1.76
CA GLU A 710 40.11 -42.62 1.27
C GLU A 710 40.11 -42.62 -0.27
N LEU A 711 41.14 -42.00 -0.86
CA LEU A 711 41.43 -42.02 -2.28
C LEU A 711 42.88 -42.45 -2.50
N ASP A 712 43.12 -43.33 -3.45
CA ASP A 712 44.46 -43.65 -3.90
C ASP A 712 45.02 -42.48 -4.74
N LEU A 713 46.28 -42.12 -4.46
CA LEU A 713 46.97 -41.02 -5.15
C LEU A 713 47.66 -41.47 -6.46
N ASP A 714 47.80 -42.79 -6.65
CA ASP A 714 48.49 -43.42 -7.79
C ASP A 714 47.54 -43.76 -8.97
N ASP A 715 46.22 -43.53 -8.84
CA ASP A 715 45.17 -43.90 -9.81
C ASP A 715 44.70 -42.75 -10.73
#